data_AF-A0A831WRJ0-F1
#
_entry.id   AF-A0A831WRJ0-F1
#
_cell.length_a   1.000
_cell.length_b   1.000
_cell.length_c   1.000
_cell.angle_alpha   90.00
_cell.angle_beta   90.00
_cell.angle_gamma   90.00
#
_symmetry.space_group_name_H-M   'P 1'
#
loop_
_entity.id
_entity.type
_entity.pdbx_description
1 polymer ?
#
loop_
_entity_poly.entity_id
_entity_poly.type
_entity_poly.pdbx_seq_one_letter_code
_entity_poly.pdbx_strand_id
1 'polypeptide(L)'
;MSGDGMHTKDFVCKNCKNFHKCKYAPQPNDVPPLTCIEDEQFKPKNFFRYKIGLNNDNHFINFKPNKNGFLYWIDDGTTDTGQPRYAKSPIQLRKDFFTKRTVIKNIHGDLTRVFGVTDKENKAALEDELNNIIKKFISTISLTSTTSTISTTSTTSTISTDDDSESYLIKSLLAKERRPYQSIGRGVHNGVFYIGTIVEGEKDQIDVVVTSDRKIYAGFKEDNKIKKEFGLNYRFPLFADCMDFWWSHKSIEKWVYESYTVDIAELFRKIVELNKKYMIYEDPKTHLYIALDIMRSYFFPLFPANSRTYFHSDPGSGKTNQIMIYDALAFNPITSADFSSASIYRIIESTGGTILVDDFDLLPDEQKNAIIQHIRVNYKKFKTIRADGNRKNRPYAYNSYSHLVFNNVYGLGNDDITTERIITIRLLKHPEARDLVVNPEDPVWKPIRDDLHVCVLQYWKDVKDCYDKLKIDDFEARELELIKPILAIAKVIDEEVYHEVLGWYKDLLKREKVKDLKDDWEYNLLRILWKRVKDLGDKEPLRVFVKDLADELLVELYPEIDDPNKRKKILRKLCVFVGKRLKSYIIFKSGMTDGCSRYDIYKEGILKILRSKGFGIKKSKDGVDVVDVVDVGEAKRQKNLENFSKNDFKERYGRDSPKDVVYEYILNHPEKDKIKITNDLVVMGLTNYISPVDLDRLVDDCWNKVHEKENSRLGGDA
;
A
#
# COMPACT_ATOMS: atom_id res chain seq x y z
N MET A 1 22.42 -63.69 -2.02
CA MET A 1 23.69 -62.99 -2.31
C MET A 1 23.52 -61.56 -1.79
N SER A 2 23.81 -61.22 -0.54
CA SER A 2 25.07 -61.30 0.23
C SER A 2 26.04 -60.14 -0.05
N GLY A 3 26.48 -59.49 1.02
CA GLY A 3 27.76 -58.76 1.14
C GLY A 3 27.60 -57.26 0.98
N ASP A 4 27.62 -56.46 2.05
CA ASP A 4 28.73 -56.14 2.96
C ASP A 4 29.90 -55.41 2.29
N GLY A 5 30.18 -54.21 2.80
CA GLY A 5 31.53 -53.66 2.97
C GLY A 5 31.58 -53.05 4.38
N MET A 6 32.22 -53.74 5.34
CA MET A 6 33.60 -53.48 5.82
C MET A 6 33.73 -52.11 6.54
N HIS A 7 34.20 -51.95 7.78
CA HIS A 7 35.17 -52.71 8.58
C HIS A 7 35.09 -52.41 10.10
N THR A 8 35.07 -53.48 10.90
CA THR A 8 35.77 -53.78 12.18
C THR A 8 36.45 -52.67 13.01
N LYS A 9 36.21 -52.69 14.35
CA LYS A 9 37.22 -53.16 15.34
C LYS A 9 36.63 -53.34 16.74
N ASP A 10 36.74 -54.57 17.24
CA ASP A 10 36.58 -54.94 18.65
C ASP A 10 37.60 -54.24 19.56
N PHE A 11 37.22 -53.94 20.80
CA PHE A 11 38.16 -53.91 21.92
C PHE A 11 37.66 -54.81 23.06
N VAL A 12 38.47 -55.83 23.31
CA VAL A 12 38.37 -56.83 24.36
C VAL A 12 38.86 -56.25 25.70
N CYS A 13 38.14 -56.57 26.78
CA CYS A 13 38.53 -56.32 28.16
C CYS A 13 39.84 -57.05 28.50
N LYS A 14 40.81 -56.30 29.04
CA LYS A 14 42.22 -56.71 29.11
C LYS A 14 42.58 -57.78 30.14
N ASN A 15 41.65 -58.43 30.85
CA ASN A 15 42.05 -59.23 32.02
C ASN A 15 41.24 -60.49 32.42
N CYS A 16 40.47 -61.16 31.54
CA CYS A 16 40.20 -62.61 31.77
C CYS A 16 39.53 -63.31 30.58
N LYS A 17 40.02 -64.52 30.24
CA LYS A 17 39.45 -65.48 29.29
C LYS A 17 38.75 -66.60 30.07
N ASN A 18 37.43 -66.70 29.95
CA ASN A 18 36.58 -67.92 29.94
C ASN A 18 35.20 -67.68 30.55
N PHE A 19 34.18 -68.13 29.82
CA PHE A 19 32.78 -68.13 30.20
C PHE A 19 32.51 -69.18 31.29
N HIS A 20 31.71 -68.79 32.29
CA HIS A 20 31.19 -69.52 33.46
C HIS A 20 31.97 -69.46 34.79
N LYS A 21 31.26 -68.86 35.79
CA LYS A 21 31.49 -68.76 37.26
C LYS A 21 32.52 -67.73 37.73
N CYS A 22 32.09 -66.68 38.47
CA CYS A 22 32.22 -66.61 39.94
C CYS A 22 31.89 -65.21 40.54
N LYS A 23 31.03 -65.23 41.57
CA LYS A 23 30.97 -64.42 42.81
C LYS A 23 31.42 -62.96 42.76
N TYR A 24 30.48 -62.02 42.65
CA TYR A 24 30.37 -60.82 43.51
C TYR A 24 28.99 -60.20 43.26
N ALA A 25 27.98 -60.79 43.90
CA ALA A 25 26.72 -60.09 44.16
C ALA A 25 26.78 -59.60 45.61
N PRO A 26 26.54 -58.31 45.88
CA PRO A 26 26.08 -57.88 47.19
C PRO A 26 24.53 -57.92 47.22
N GLN A 27 24.01 -58.54 48.28
CA GLN A 27 22.60 -58.48 48.72
C GLN A 27 22.29 -57.11 49.35
N PRO A 28 21.00 -56.71 49.43
CA PRO A 28 20.56 -55.38 49.82
C PRO A 28 20.51 -55.20 51.35
N ASN A 29 20.44 -53.93 51.76
CA ASN A 29 20.22 -53.40 53.12
C ASN A 29 21.48 -52.82 53.77
N ASP A 30 21.80 -51.60 53.39
CA ASP A 30 21.96 -50.45 54.28
C ASP A 30 22.13 -49.20 53.41
N VAL A 31 21.09 -48.36 53.32
CA VAL A 31 21.16 -47.07 52.60
C VAL A 31 21.59 -45.98 53.59
N PRO A 32 22.74 -45.32 53.41
CA PRO A 32 23.11 -44.18 54.25
C PRO A 32 22.24 -42.96 53.89
N PRO A 33 21.95 -42.07 54.85
CA PRO A 33 21.08 -40.92 54.63
C PRO A 33 21.64 -39.96 53.56
N LEU A 34 20.77 -39.51 52.65
CA LEU A 34 21.03 -38.45 51.68
C LEU A 34 21.49 -37.20 52.44
N THR A 35 22.75 -36.84 52.28
CA THR A 35 23.37 -35.68 52.94
C THR A 35 23.64 -34.59 51.90
N CYS A 36 23.03 -33.41 52.10
CA CYS A 36 23.40 -32.20 51.37
C CYS A 36 24.83 -31.81 51.75
N ILE A 37 25.75 -31.85 50.79
CA ILE A 37 27.06 -31.23 50.91
C ILE A 37 27.06 -30.06 49.92
N GLU A 38 27.14 -28.83 50.43
CA GLU A 38 27.39 -27.65 49.61
C GLU A 38 28.88 -27.65 49.25
N ASP A 39 29.20 -28.02 48.01
CA ASP A 39 30.58 -28.04 47.50
C ASP A 39 30.93 -26.65 46.94
N GLU A 40 31.74 -25.88 47.67
CA GLU A 40 32.01 -24.45 47.38
C GLU A 40 32.87 -24.20 46.13
N GLN A 41 33.40 -25.24 45.46
CA GLN A 41 34.45 -25.06 44.43
C GLN A 41 33.95 -24.85 42.98
N PHE A 42 32.65 -24.84 42.70
CA PHE A 42 32.14 -24.58 41.34
C PHE A 42 30.98 -23.57 41.32
N LYS A 43 31.30 -22.26 41.30
CA LYS A 43 30.32 -21.18 41.08
C LYS A 43 30.44 -20.53 39.70
N PRO A 44 29.74 -21.01 38.66
CA PRO A 44 29.19 -20.11 37.64
C PRO A 44 27.92 -19.46 38.23
N LYS A 45 27.80 -18.13 38.15
CA LYS A 45 26.62 -17.38 38.62
C LYS A 45 25.34 -18.00 38.02
N ASN A 46 24.43 -18.45 38.90
CA ASN A 46 23.08 -19.01 38.61
C ASN A 46 23.03 -20.49 38.18
N PHE A 47 23.71 -21.37 38.92
CA PHE A 47 23.67 -22.82 38.73
C PHE A 47 23.37 -23.53 40.05
N PHE A 48 22.48 -24.54 40.04
CA PHE A 48 22.20 -25.37 41.22
C PHE A 48 22.46 -26.83 40.90
N ARG A 49 23.33 -27.47 41.70
CA ARG A 49 23.70 -28.88 41.56
C ARG A 49 23.26 -29.63 42.81
N TYR A 50 22.53 -30.72 42.62
CA TYR A 50 22.02 -31.57 43.71
C TYR A 50 22.59 -32.95 43.59
N LYS A 51 23.27 -33.41 44.65
CA LYS A 51 23.82 -34.75 44.75
C LYS A 51 22.74 -35.74 45.18
N ILE A 52 22.62 -36.85 44.48
CA ILE A 52 21.73 -37.96 44.83
C ILE A 52 22.60 -39.21 45.00
N GLY A 53 22.59 -39.76 46.22
CA GLY A 53 23.21 -41.05 46.51
C GLY A 53 22.23 -42.18 46.19
N LEU A 54 22.53 -42.99 45.18
CA LEU A 54 21.78 -44.20 44.84
C LEU A 54 22.78 -45.34 44.60
N ASN A 55 22.55 -46.51 45.20
CA ASN A 55 23.37 -47.72 44.99
C ASN A 55 24.89 -47.54 45.18
N ASN A 56 25.31 -46.77 46.19
CA ASN A 56 26.71 -46.41 46.48
C ASN A 56 27.42 -45.51 45.46
N ASP A 57 26.72 -45.03 44.43
CA ASP A 57 27.23 -44.06 43.46
C ASP A 57 26.63 -42.66 43.69
N ASN A 58 27.44 -41.64 43.37
CA ASN A 58 27.05 -40.23 43.50
C ASN A 58 26.64 -39.69 42.14
N HIS A 59 25.35 -39.40 41.98
CA HIS A 59 24.80 -38.76 40.78
C HIS A 59 24.47 -37.30 41.06
N PHE A 60 24.42 -36.47 40.01
CA PHE A 60 24.02 -35.09 40.18
C PHE A 60 22.90 -34.67 39.22
N ILE A 61 21.91 -33.95 39.77
CA ILE A 61 20.91 -33.23 38.98
C ILE A 61 21.30 -31.76 38.97
N ASN A 62 21.37 -31.20 37.78
CA ASN A 62 21.73 -29.83 37.56
C ASN A 62 20.54 -29.03 37.05
N PHE A 63 20.38 -27.81 37.57
CA PHE A 63 19.35 -26.86 37.16
C PHE A 63 19.97 -25.55 36.71
N LYS A 64 19.54 -25.08 35.53
CA LYS A 64 19.94 -23.79 34.97
C LYS A 64 18.73 -22.95 34.54
N PRO A 65 18.53 -21.74 35.06
CA PRO A 65 17.49 -20.83 34.60
C PRO A 65 17.71 -20.42 33.13
N ASN A 66 16.63 -20.22 32.36
CA ASN A 66 16.70 -19.58 31.04
C ASN A 66 15.48 -18.69 30.76
N LYS A 67 15.54 -17.87 29.70
CA LYS A 67 14.47 -16.90 29.36
C LYS A 67 13.09 -17.53 29.18
N ASN A 68 13.00 -18.83 28.88
CA ASN A 68 11.77 -19.55 28.57
C ASN A 68 11.33 -20.56 29.65
N GLY A 69 12.01 -20.60 30.81
CA GLY A 69 11.76 -21.55 31.90
C GLY A 69 13.05 -21.99 32.58
N PHE A 70 13.27 -23.29 32.72
CA PHE A 70 14.54 -23.83 33.23
C PHE A 70 14.97 -25.09 32.48
N LEU A 71 16.28 -25.29 32.43
CA LEU A 71 16.93 -26.48 31.88
C LEU A 71 17.29 -27.40 33.05
N TYR A 72 17.06 -28.70 32.93
CA TYR A 72 17.68 -29.69 33.82
C TYR A 72 18.38 -30.78 33.03
N TRP A 73 19.40 -31.37 33.65
CA TRP A 73 20.06 -32.58 33.16
C TRP A 73 20.62 -33.39 34.33
N ILE A 74 20.94 -34.64 34.04
CA ILE A 74 21.48 -35.60 35.00
C ILE A 74 22.88 -35.99 34.52
N ASP A 75 23.86 -35.84 35.40
CA ASP A 75 25.22 -36.35 35.18
C ASP A 75 25.55 -37.49 36.18
N ASP A 76 26.39 -38.43 35.74
CA ASP A 76 26.88 -39.58 36.51
C ASP A 76 28.32 -39.37 37.02
N GLY A 77 28.80 -38.13 37.00
CA GLY A 77 30.13 -37.74 37.43
C GLY A 77 30.83 -36.79 36.46
N THR A 78 32.11 -36.50 36.73
CA THR A 78 32.98 -35.71 35.85
C THR A 78 33.99 -36.62 35.15
N THR A 79 34.32 -36.32 33.90
CA THR A 79 35.47 -36.92 33.21
C THR A 79 36.78 -36.52 33.92
N ASP A 80 37.87 -37.24 33.63
CA ASP A 80 39.23 -36.89 34.09
C ASP A 80 39.69 -35.49 33.62
N THR A 81 38.95 -34.89 32.68
CA THR A 81 39.13 -33.53 32.15
C THR A 81 38.22 -32.47 32.79
N GLY A 82 37.46 -32.84 33.84
CA GLY A 82 36.59 -31.94 34.59
C GLY A 82 35.26 -31.59 33.90
N GLN A 83 34.89 -32.25 32.80
CA GLN A 83 33.61 -32.05 32.13
C GLN A 83 32.53 -33.02 32.65
N PRO A 84 31.25 -32.62 32.77
CA PRO A 84 30.19 -33.54 33.21
C PRO A 84 30.00 -34.68 32.21
N ARG A 85 29.94 -35.93 32.67
CA ARG A 85 29.43 -37.05 31.86
C ARG A 85 27.91 -37.06 31.93
N TYR A 86 27.26 -36.85 30.79
CA TYR A 86 25.81 -36.75 30.73
C TYR A 86 25.18 -38.14 30.68
N ALA A 87 24.46 -38.51 31.75
CA ALA A 87 23.56 -39.66 31.73
C ALA A 87 22.29 -39.36 30.90
N LYS A 88 21.91 -38.08 30.77
CA LYS A 88 20.84 -37.62 29.87
C LYS A 88 21.08 -36.19 29.36
N SER A 89 20.81 -35.95 28.08
CA SER A 89 20.91 -34.62 27.46
C SER A 89 19.98 -33.59 28.11
N PRO A 90 20.32 -32.29 28.10
CA PRO A 90 19.51 -31.27 28.78
C PRO A 90 18.08 -31.13 28.25
N ILE A 91 17.14 -31.05 29.18
CA ILE A 91 15.70 -30.96 28.88
C ILE A 91 15.21 -29.57 29.28
N GLN A 92 14.51 -28.92 28.35
CA GLN A 92 13.90 -27.62 28.59
C GLN A 92 12.45 -27.77 29.06
N LEU A 93 12.16 -27.24 30.24
CA LEU A 93 10.81 -27.11 30.76
C LEU A 93 10.32 -25.69 30.52
N ARG A 94 9.24 -25.53 29.74
CA ARG A 94 8.66 -24.23 29.33
C ARG A 94 7.78 -23.65 30.43
N LYS A 95 7.76 -22.31 30.56
CA LYS A 95 6.90 -21.53 31.47
C LYS A 95 5.40 -21.86 31.42
N ASP A 96 4.92 -22.39 30.30
CA ASP A 96 3.49 -22.56 30.06
C ASP A 96 2.94 -23.92 30.55
N PHE A 97 3.79 -24.79 31.13
CA PHE A 97 3.44 -26.14 31.60
C PHE A 97 3.60 -26.34 33.13
N PHE A 98 3.55 -25.25 33.89
CA PHE A 98 3.79 -25.28 35.35
C PHE A 98 2.55 -25.76 36.13
N THR A 99 2.37 -27.07 36.20
CA THR A 99 1.81 -27.68 37.41
C THR A 99 2.93 -28.46 38.10
N LYS A 100 3.18 -28.19 39.38
CA LYS A 100 4.21 -28.84 40.22
C LYS A 100 4.28 -30.36 40.02
N ARG A 101 3.11 -30.97 39.83
CA ARG A 101 2.91 -32.41 39.55
C ARG A 101 3.57 -32.91 38.25
N THR A 102 3.58 -32.11 37.18
CA THR A 102 4.07 -32.50 35.85
C THR A 102 5.59 -32.49 35.77
N VAL A 103 6.21 -31.49 36.40
CA VAL A 103 7.67 -31.39 36.50
C VAL A 103 8.23 -32.58 37.30
N ILE A 104 7.62 -32.86 38.45
CA ILE A 104 8.03 -33.99 39.31
C ILE A 104 7.84 -35.32 38.56
N LYS A 105 6.72 -35.50 37.86
CA LYS A 105 6.47 -36.72 37.08
C LYS A 105 7.50 -36.94 35.96
N ASN A 106 7.94 -35.88 35.28
CA ASN A 106 8.93 -35.98 34.21
C ASN A 106 10.33 -36.28 34.75
N ILE A 107 10.76 -35.56 35.79
CA ILE A 107 12.07 -35.79 36.42
C ILE A 107 12.10 -37.19 37.06
N HIS A 108 11.01 -37.60 37.71
CA HIS A 108 10.88 -38.93 38.27
C HIS A 108 10.94 -40.03 37.19
N GLY A 109 10.18 -39.88 36.11
CA GLY A 109 10.21 -40.83 34.98
C GLY A 109 11.60 -40.96 34.37
N ASP A 110 12.36 -39.86 34.33
CA ASP A 110 13.74 -39.85 33.84
C ASP A 110 14.71 -40.50 34.82
N LEU A 111 14.58 -40.26 36.12
CA LEU A 111 15.40 -40.92 37.14
C LEU A 111 15.12 -42.43 37.19
N THR A 112 13.87 -42.85 37.09
CA THR A 112 13.50 -44.27 36.96
C THR A 112 14.09 -44.90 35.70
N ARG A 113 14.07 -44.17 34.57
CA ARG A 113 14.59 -44.68 33.29
C ARG A 113 16.11 -44.74 33.23
N VAL A 114 16.79 -43.78 33.84
CA VAL A 114 18.26 -43.67 33.82
C VAL A 114 18.91 -44.57 34.88
N PHE A 115 18.30 -44.70 36.06
CA PHE A 115 18.91 -45.39 37.21
C PHE A 115 18.16 -46.64 37.68
N GLY A 116 17.07 -47.04 37.02
CA GLY A 116 16.37 -48.30 37.33
C GLY A 116 15.72 -48.35 38.71
N VAL A 117 15.37 -47.20 39.31
CA VAL A 117 14.73 -47.14 40.64
C VAL A 117 13.31 -47.69 40.55
N THR A 118 13.11 -48.96 40.89
CA THR A 118 11.81 -49.65 40.82
C THR A 118 11.08 -49.77 42.15
N ASP A 119 11.73 -49.48 43.28
CA ASP A 119 11.11 -49.66 44.61
C ASP A 119 10.22 -48.48 45.03
N LYS A 120 8.99 -48.84 45.45
CA LYS A 120 7.94 -47.90 45.88
C LYS A 120 8.33 -47.06 47.10
N GLU A 121 9.21 -47.55 47.97
CA GLU A 121 9.67 -46.84 49.17
C GLU A 121 10.66 -45.71 48.83
N ASN A 122 11.58 -45.94 47.88
CA ASN A 122 12.52 -44.91 47.40
C ASN A 122 11.82 -43.80 46.61
N LYS A 123 10.67 -44.10 45.99
CA LYS A 123 9.89 -43.14 45.21
C LYS A 123 9.32 -42.00 46.07
N ALA A 124 8.77 -42.30 47.24
CA ALA A 124 8.16 -41.30 48.11
C ALA A 124 9.21 -40.34 48.70
N ALA A 125 10.33 -40.89 49.19
CA ALA A 125 11.45 -40.11 49.72
C ALA A 125 12.06 -39.17 48.65
N LEU A 126 12.27 -39.69 47.43
CA LEU A 126 12.81 -38.90 46.32
C LEU A 126 11.83 -37.82 45.86
N GLU A 127 10.52 -38.10 45.85
CA GLU A 127 9.48 -37.13 45.51
C GLU A 127 9.40 -36.00 46.56
N ASP A 128 9.49 -36.32 47.85
CA ASP A 128 9.48 -35.33 48.94
C ASP A 128 10.74 -34.45 48.94
N GLU A 129 11.89 -35.02 48.64
CA GLU A 129 13.14 -34.27 48.53
C GLU A 129 13.16 -33.37 47.29
N LEU A 130 12.71 -33.87 46.12
CA LEU A 130 12.49 -33.04 44.93
C LEU A 130 11.49 -31.91 45.20
N ASN A 131 10.43 -32.19 45.94
CA ASN A 131 9.43 -31.20 46.34
C ASN A 131 10.03 -30.08 47.17
N ASN A 132 10.94 -30.40 48.10
CA ASN A 132 11.64 -29.43 48.94
C ASN A 132 12.66 -28.63 48.13
N ILE A 133 13.38 -29.27 47.21
CA ILE A 133 14.32 -28.60 46.30
C ILE A 133 13.61 -27.60 45.40
N ILE A 134 12.50 -28.00 44.76
CA ILE A 134 11.71 -27.12 43.89
C ILE A 134 11.13 -25.94 44.69
N LYS A 135 10.65 -26.17 45.91
CA LYS A 135 10.18 -25.09 46.81
C LYS A 135 11.30 -24.08 47.12
N LYS A 136 12.50 -24.56 47.48
CA LYS A 136 13.67 -23.72 47.82
C LYS A 136 14.18 -22.95 46.59
N PHE A 137 14.05 -23.53 45.40
CA PHE A 137 14.43 -22.88 44.14
C PHE A 137 13.45 -21.78 43.73
N ILE A 138 12.13 -22.00 43.86
CA ILE A 138 11.10 -21.00 43.55
C ILE A 138 11.19 -19.78 44.50
N SER A 139 11.47 -20.00 45.79
CA SER A 139 11.67 -18.90 46.74
C SER A 139 12.91 -18.05 46.41
N THR A 140 13.98 -18.69 45.92
CA THR A 140 15.24 -18.00 45.53
C THR A 140 15.09 -17.16 44.26
N ILE A 141 14.26 -17.58 43.31
CA ILE A 141 13.93 -16.79 42.10
C ILE A 141 13.09 -15.56 42.46
N SER A 142 12.21 -15.67 43.46
CA SER A 142 11.38 -14.54 43.90
C SER A 142 12.23 -13.42 44.54
N LEU A 143 13.28 -13.78 45.29
CA LEU A 143 14.19 -12.83 45.97
C LEU A 143 15.12 -12.05 45.02
N THR A 144 15.41 -12.58 43.83
CA THR A 144 16.34 -11.93 42.86
C THR A 144 15.65 -10.94 41.91
N SER A 145 14.33 -10.79 42.00
CA SER A 145 13.55 -9.89 41.13
C SER A 145 13.17 -8.55 41.77
N THR A 146 13.53 -8.31 43.02
CA THR A 146 13.26 -7.06 43.76
C THR A 146 14.54 -6.34 44.17
N THR A 147 15.17 -5.65 43.21
CA THR A 147 16.05 -4.50 43.47
C THR A 147 15.80 -3.43 42.41
N SER A 148 14.70 -2.70 42.57
CA SER A 148 14.63 -1.29 42.18
C SER A 148 13.74 -0.56 43.18
N THR A 149 14.32 0.49 43.75
CA THR A 149 13.85 1.37 44.82
C THR A 149 12.52 2.05 44.52
N ILE A 150 11.51 1.86 45.38
CA ILE A 150 10.58 2.91 45.82
C ILE A 150 10.27 2.68 47.31
N SER A 151 10.55 3.69 48.12
CA SER A 151 10.19 3.80 49.53
C SER A 151 8.74 4.25 49.67
N THR A 152 7.92 3.51 50.42
CA THR A 152 6.90 4.09 51.32
C THR A 152 6.38 3.03 52.29
N THR A 153 6.59 3.32 53.57
CA THR A 153 5.82 2.98 54.78
C THR A 153 4.98 1.70 54.86
N SER A 154 5.34 0.92 55.88
CA SER A 154 4.69 -0.24 56.47
C SER A 154 3.22 -0.08 56.82
N THR A 155 2.41 -1.08 56.48
CA THR A 155 1.45 -1.65 57.43
C THR A 155 1.29 -3.15 57.19
N THR A 156 1.40 -3.89 58.29
CA THR A 156 1.37 -5.35 58.38
C THR A 156 -0.06 -5.85 58.11
N SER A 157 -0.24 -6.72 57.11
CA SER A 157 -1.38 -7.63 57.08
C SER A 157 -1.03 -8.94 56.39
N THR A 158 -1.28 -10.01 57.13
CA THR A 158 -1.15 -11.43 56.83
C THR A 158 -1.78 -11.85 55.49
N ILE A 159 -0.89 -12.38 54.64
CA ILE A 159 -1.04 -13.37 53.55
C ILE A 159 -2.44 -13.98 53.29
N SER A 160 -2.96 -13.74 52.09
CA SER A 160 -3.64 -14.71 51.22
C SER A 160 -2.95 -14.71 49.84
N THR A 161 -1.91 -15.53 49.66
CA THR A 161 -0.84 -15.24 48.67
C THR A 161 -0.95 -15.77 47.25
N ASP A 162 -1.99 -16.49 46.84
CA ASP A 162 -2.02 -16.99 45.44
C ASP A 162 -2.98 -16.21 44.53
N ASP A 163 -4.17 -15.84 45.01
CA ASP A 163 -5.20 -15.19 44.17
C ASP A 163 -4.92 -13.69 43.92
N ASP A 164 -4.34 -12.98 44.91
CA ASP A 164 -4.07 -11.54 44.80
C ASP A 164 -2.87 -11.21 43.91
N SER A 165 -1.89 -12.11 43.80
CA SER A 165 -0.72 -11.92 42.94
C SER A 165 -1.07 -12.10 41.46
N GLU A 166 -1.92 -13.10 41.16
CA GLU A 166 -2.44 -13.35 39.82
C GLU A 166 -3.42 -12.25 39.41
N SER A 167 -4.29 -11.81 40.34
CA SER A 167 -5.20 -10.67 40.14
C SER A 167 -4.44 -9.36 39.90
N TYR A 168 -3.35 -9.09 40.64
CA TYR A 168 -2.50 -7.92 40.43
C TYR A 168 -1.74 -8.01 39.10
N LEU A 169 -1.20 -9.18 38.75
CA LEU A 169 -0.55 -9.41 37.47
C LEU A 169 -1.54 -9.23 36.31
N ILE A 170 -2.73 -9.81 36.39
CA ILE A 170 -3.79 -9.66 35.39
C ILE A 170 -4.23 -8.20 35.29
N LYS A 171 -4.45 -7.49 36.41
CA LYS A 171 -4.76 -6.06 36.41
C LYS A 171 -3.64 -5.24 35.74
N SER A 172 -2.38 -5.56 36.02
CA SER A 172 -1.22 -4.89 35.40
C SER A 172 -1.09 -5.18 33.90
N LEU A 173 -1.53 -6.37 33.45
CA LEU A 173 -1.53 -6.78 32.04
C LEU A 173 -2.73 -6.21 31.29
N LEU A 174 -3.91 -6.15 31.91
CA LEU A 174 -5.12 -5.55 31.37
C LEU A 174 -5.03 -4.02 31.29
N ALA A 175 -4.24 -3.39 32.17
CA ALA A 175 -3.91 -1.97 32.07
C ALA A 175 -3.12 -1.63 30.79
N LYS A 176 -2.52 -2.61 30.11
CA LYS A 176 -1.83 -2.41 28.84
C LYS A 176 -2.84 -2.57 27.70
N GLU A 177 -3.13 -1.48 27.00
CA GLU A 177 -3.94 -1.55 25.80
C GLU A 177 -3.30 -2.45 24.74
N ARG A 178 -4.15 -3.21 24.03
CA ARG A 178 -3.71 -4.02 22.90
C ARG A 178 -3.27 -3.10 21.75
N ARG A 179 -1.98 -3.12 21.45
CA ARG A 179 -1.43 -2.36 20.32
C ARG A 179 -1.55 -3.16 19.02
N PRO A 180 -2.26 -2.66 17.99
CA PRO A 180 -2.34 -3.35 16.71
C PRO A 180 -0.95 -3.42 16.07
N TYR A 181 -0.73 -4.45 15.24
CA TYR A 181 0.49 -4.52 14.43
C TYR A 181 0.49 -3.40 13.38
N GLN A 182 1.63 -2.72 13.28
CA GLN A 182 1.91 -1.70 12.27
C GLN A 182 3.16 -2.09 11.47
N SER A 183 3.32 -1.47 10.30
CA SER A 183 4.50 -1.65 9.46
C SER A 183 5.71 -0.97 10.10
N ILE A 184 6.88 -1.59 10.06
CA ILE A 184 8.12 -0.94 10.51
C ILE A 184 8.68 0.01 9.45
N GLY A 185 8.42 -0.25 8.16
CA GLY A 185 8.96 0.54 7.05
C GLY A 185 8.55 2.01 7.08
N ARG A 186 7.30 2.33 7.44
CA ARG A 186 6.84 3.72 7.64
C ARG A 186 5.43 3.83 8.20
N GLY A 187 5.08 5.04 8.63
CA GLY A 187 3.70 5.44 8.91
C GLY A 187 3.62 6.67 9.79
N VAL A 188 2.44 6.87 10.36
CA VAL A 188 2.22 7.86 11.43
C VAL A 188 1.92 7.12 12.72
N HIS A 189 2.67 7.42 13.78
CA HIS A 189 2.50 6.86 15.11
C HIS A 189 2.68 7.97 16.15
N ASN A 190 1.76 8.04 17.12
CA ASN A 190 1.75 9.05 18.18
C ASN A 190 1.91 10.51 17.68
N GLY A 191 1.27 10.85 16.55
CA GLY A 191 1.32 12.19 15.98
C GLY A 191 2.64 12.54 15.29
N VAL A 192 3.48 11.55 15.00
CA VAL A 192 4.80 11.69 14.36
C VAL A 192 4.88 10.76 13.16
N PHE A 193 5.30 11.29 12.00
CA PHE A 193 5.66 10.46 10.86
C PHE A 193 7.01 9.81 11.09
N TYR A 194 7.14 8.54 10.70
CA TYR A 194 8.37 7.77 10.86
C TYR A 194 8.71 6.96 9.61
N ILE A 195 10.00 6.68 9.45
CA ILE A 195 10.58 5.84 8.41
C ILE A 195 11.48 4.80 9.07
N GLY A 196 11.29 3.53 8.72
CA GLY A 196 12.15 2.42 9.09
C GLY A 196 13.31 2.27 8.12
N THR A 197 14.50 1.99 8.64
CA THR A 197 15.72 1.71 7.88
C THR A 197 16.58 0.72 8.66
N ILE A 198 17.69 0.28 8.08
CA ILE A 198 18.69 -0.54 8.75
C ILE A 198 20.00 0.23 8.88
N VAL A 199 20.61 0.10 10.06
CA VAL A 199 22.00 0.49 10.29
C VAL A 199 22.82 -0.78 10.47
N GLU A 200 23.91 -0.88 9.72
CA GLU A 200 24.86 -1.98 9.84
C GLU A 200 25.80 -1.72 11.02
N GLY A 201 25.76 -2.59 12.02
CA GLY A 201 26.79 -2.66 13.04
C GLY A 201 27.88 -3.66 12.64
N GLU A 202 28.99 -3.69 13.38
CA GLU A 202 30.13 -4.58 13.10
C GLU A 202 29.78 -6.09 13.01
N LYS A 203 28.68 -6.52 13.62
CA LYS A 203 28.28 -7.94 13.72
C LYS A 203 26.80 -8.22 13.50
N ASP A 204 25.96 -7.20 13.38
CA ASP A 204 24.50 -7.35 13.32
C ASP A 204 23.89 -6.18 12.53
N GLN A 205 22.84 -6.46 11.77
CA GLN A 205 21.95 -5.45 11.21
C GLN A 205 20.90 -5.05 12.27
N ILE A 206 20.72 -3.75 12.46
CA ILE A 206 19.82 -3.20 13.47
C ILE A 206 18.69 -2.44 12.77
N ASP A 207 17.46 -2.85 13.03
CA ASP A 207 16.27 -2.09 12.65
C ASP A 207 16.30 -0.73 13.36
N VAL A 208 16.08 0.35 12.62
CA VAL A 208 16.04 1.71 13.16
C VAL A 208 14.82 2.43 12.62
N VAL A 209 14.18 3.23 13.47
CA VAL A 209 13.11 4.15 13.08
C VAL A 209 13.59 5.58 13.25
N VAL A 210 13.52 6.37 12.18
CA VAL A 210 13.83 7.80 12.14
C VAL A 210 12.52 8.57 12.04
N THR A 211 12.38 9.66 12.80
CA THR A 211 11.10 10.35 12.96
C THR A 211 11.13 11.80 12.50
N SER A 212 9.93 12.35 12.25
CA SER A 212 9.72 13.75 11.83
C SER A 212 10.04 14.78 12.92
N ASP A 213 10.08 14.37 14.19
CA ASP A 213 10.60 15.18 15.31
C ASP A 213 12.12 15.00 15.51
N ARG A 214 12.82 14.51 14.47
CA ARG A 214 14.28 14.34 14.40
C ARG A 214 14.87 13.43 15.49
N LYS A 215 14.13 12.36 15.84
CA LYS A 215 14.62 11.32 16.75
C LYS A 215 14.92 10.04 15.99
N ILE A 216 15.71 9.18 16.64
CA ILE A 216 16.11 7.88 16.13
C ILE A 216 15.94 6.84 17.22
N TYR A 217 15.25 5.74 16.90
CA TYR A 217 14.96 4.64 17.82
C TYR A 217 15.50 3.33 17.26
N ALA A 218 16.39 2.68 17.99
CA ALA A 218 17.03 1.44 17.56
C ALA A 218 16.36 0.18 18.15
N GLY A 219 16.23 -0.85 17.33
CA GLY A 219 15.61 -2.13 17.64
C GLY A 219 16.59 -3.20 18.08
N PHE A 220 17.47 -2.94 19.05
CA PHE A 220 18.43 -3.94 19.52
C PHE A 220 17.73 -5.21 20.06
N LYS A 221 18.37 -6.38 19.87
CA LYS A 221 17.82 -7.69 20.30
C LYS A 221 17.49 -7.72 21.80
N GLU A 222 18.33 -7.10 22.63
CA GLU A 222 18.16 -7.07 24.09
C GLU A 222 17.35 -5.87 24.59
N ASP A 223 17.41 -4.75 23.85
CA ASP A 223 16.73 -3.51 24.20
C ASP A 223 16.10 -2.83 22.96
N ASN A 224 14.90 -3.28 22.61
CA ASN A 224 14.19 -2.74 21.46
C ASN A 224 13.48 -1.43 21.82
N LYS A 225 14.15 -0.30 21.57
CA LYS A 225 13.62 1.05 21.84
C LYS A 225 12.46 1.42 20.94
N ILE A 226 12.38 0.85 19.73
CA ILE A 226 11.23 1.01 18.83
C ILE A 226 9.94 0.54 19.52
N LYS A 227 9.97 -0.61 20.21
CA LYS A 227 8.81 -1.16 20.94
C LYS A 227 8.59 -0.51 22.30
N LYS A 228 9.66 -0.24 23.05
CA LYS A 228 9.57 0.25 24.44
C LYS A 228 9.32 1.75 24.53
N GLU A 229 10.11 2.55 23.79
CA GLU A 229 10.10 4.01 23.88
C GLU A 229 9.21 4.62 22.80
N PHE A 230 9.43 4.28 21.54
CA PHE A 230 8.59 4.79 20.44
C PHE A 230 7.18 4.18 20.46
N GLY A 231 7.05 2.97 20.98
CA GLY A 231 5.77 2.30 21.22
C GLY A 231 5.23 1.50 20.04
N LEU A 232 5.95 1.45 18.92
CA LEU A 232 5.54 0.81 17.68
C LEU A 232 5.55 -0.70 17.81
N ASN A 233 4.37 -1.32 17.70
CA ASN A 233 4.25 -2.77 17.70
C ASN A 233 4.33 -3.32 16.27
N TYR A 234 5.47 -3.93 15.93
CA TYR A 234 5.69 -4.53 14.61
C TYR A 234 5.96 -6.04 14.71
N ARG A 235 5.52 -6.76 13.68
CA ARG A 235 5.59 -8.23 13.59
C ARG A 235 6.89 -8.72 12.95
N PHE A 236 7.25 -8.12 11.83
CA PHE A 236 8.41 -8.50 11.02
C PHE A 236 9.50 -7.43 11.15
N PRO A 237 10.78 -7.81 11.25
CA PRO A 237 11.88 -6.85 11.06
C PRO A 237 11.82 -6.28 9.64
N LEU A 238 12.60 -5.24 9.37
CA LEU A 238 12.64 -4.67 8.03
C LEU A 238 13.28 -5.68 7.06
N PHE A 239 12.57 -6.04 5.99
CA PHE A 239 13.05 -6.95 4.95
C PHE A 239 13.90 -6.18 3.96
N ALA A 240 15.07 -5.86 4.49
CA ALA A 240 16.13 -5.13 3.85
C ALA A 240 16.50 -5.71 2.46
N ASP A 241 16.75 -7.01 2.43
CA ASP A 241 17.11 -7.79 1.26
C ASP A 241 16.09 -7.75 0.10
N CYS A 242 14.88 -7.27 0.36
CA CYS A 242 13.84 -7.13 -0.65
C CYS A 242 13.78 -5.73 -1.30
N MET A 243 14.72 -4.83 -0.96
CA MET A 243 14.74 -3.44 -1.44
C MET A 243 16.04 -3.15 -2.20
N ASP A 244 15.90 -2.56 -3.37
CA ASP A 244 17.04 -2.23 -4.25
C ASP A 244 17.77 -0.97 -3.77
N PHE A 245 17.02 -0.02 -3.20
CA PHE A 245 17.52 1.31 -2.86
C PHE A 245 17.07 1.81 -1.48
N TRP A 246 17.94 2.60 -0.85
CA TRP A 246 17.86 2.95 0.57
C TRP A 246 18.07 4.43 0.82
N TRP A 247 17.55 4.90 1.95
CA TRP A 247 17.91 6.20 2.52
C TRP A 247 19.33 6.16 3.08
N SER A 248 20.20 7.05 2.59
CA SER A 248 21.60 7.01 2.99
C SER A 248 21.81 7.40 4.46
N HIS A 249 22.77 6.74 5.12
CA HIS A 249 23.16 7.07 6.50
C HIS A 249 23.60 8.53 6.64
N LYS A 250 24.28 9.08 5.63
CA LYS A 250 24.70 10.49 5.61
C LYS A 250 23.49 11.44 5.61
N SER A 251 22.43 11.13 4.88
CA SER A 251 21.21 11.95 4.89
C SER A 251 20.43 11.80 6.20
N ILE A 252 20.40 10.60 6.78
CA ILE A 252 19.83 10.36 8.12
C ILE A 252 20.57 11.19 9.18
N GLU A 253 21.90 11.16 9.17
CA GLU A 253 22.74 11.92 10.10
C GLU A 253 22.45 13.43 9.99
N LYS A 254 22.43 13.94 8.75
CA LYS A 254 22.06 15.34 8.46
C LYS A 254 20.67 15.73 8.96
N TRP A 255 19.68 14.85 8.77
CA TRP A 255 18.33 15.08 9.26
C TRP A 255 18.26 15.11 10.78
N VAL A 256 18.88 14.14 11.45
CA VAL A 256 18.76 13.97 12.91
C VAL A 256 19.60 15.00 13.66
N TYR A 257 20.83 15.28 13.21
CA TYR A 257 21.81 16.05 13.98
C TYR A 257 22.14 17.43 13.41
N GLU A 258 22.03 17.62 12.09
CA GLU A 258 22.41 18.89 11.44
C GLU A 258 21.20 19.78 11.10
N SER A 259 20.00 19.39 11.51
CA SER A 259 18.76 20.11 11.19
C SER A 259 18.55 20.36 9.70
N TYR A 260 19.04 19.46 8.83
CA TYR A 260 18.88 19.57 7.39
C TYR A 260 17.39 19.68 7.00
N THR A 261 17.13 20.48 5.97
CA THR A 261 15.79 20.75 5.43
C THR A 261 15.82 20.71 3.92
N VAL A 262 14.66 20.45 3.31
CA VAL A 262 14.48 20.39 1.87
C VAL A 262 13.41 21.40 1.45
N ASP A 263 13.61 22.05 0.32
CA ASP A 263 12.57 22.81 -0.37
C ASP A 263 11.77 21.84 -1.27
N ILE A 264 10.47 21.70 -0.97
CA ILE A 264 9.59 20.77 -1.68
C ILE A 264 9.41 21.13 -3.16
N ALA A 265 9.39 22.42 -3.49
CA ALA A 265 9.21 22.91 -4.86
C ALA A 265 10.49 22.77 -5.68
N GLU A 266 11.66 22.97 -5.08
CA GLU A 266 12.94 22.67 -5.73
C GLU A 266 13.09 21.17 -5.99
N LEU A 267 12.78 20.33 -5.00
CA LEU A 267 12.82 18.88 -5.15
C LEU A 267 11.89 18.40 -6.26
N PHE A 268 10.65 18.88 -6.28
CA PHE A 268 9.68 18.58 -7.34
C PHE A 268 10.24 18.92 -8.73
N ARG A 269 10.79 20.13 -8.91
CA ARG A 269 11.40 20.54 -10.18
C ARG A 269 12.56 19.64 -10.60
N LYS A 270 13.44 19.23 -9.67
CA LYS A 270 14.52 18.27 -9.96
C LYS A 270 14.00 16.95 -10.50
N ILE A 271 12.92 16.42 -9.92
CA ILE A 271 12.30 15.16 -10.36
C ILE A 271 11.68 15.34 -11.76
N VAL A 272 10.99 16.46 -12.01
CA VAL A 272 10.41 16.79 -13.33
C VAL A 272 11.50 16.85 -14.40
N GLU A 273 12.60 17.58 -14.15
CA GLU A 273 13.69 17.72 -15.12
C GLU A 273 14.42 16.41 -15.39
N LEU A 274 14.62 15.58 -14.36
CA LEU A 274 15.15 14.23 -14.57
C LEU A 274 14.20 13.36 -15.39
N ASN A 275 12.90 13.44 -15.12
CA ASN A 275 11.94 12.65 -15.89
C ASN A 275 11.88 13.11 -17.36
N LYS A 276 11.92 14.42 -17.64
CA LYS A 276 12.02 14.98 -19.01
C LYS A 276 13.28 14.53 -19.75
N LYS A 277 14.39 14.33 -19.04
CA LYS A 277 15.65 13.87 -19.64
C LYS A 277 15.53 12.47 -20.25
N TYR A 278 14.74 11.59 -19.65
CA TYR A 278 14.68 10.17 -20.03
C TYR A 278 13.36 9.75 -20.68
N MET A 279 12.30 10.55 -20.54
CA MET A 279 10.96 10.21 -20.99
C MET A 279 10.41 11.31 -21.89
N ILE A 280 9.64 10.89 -22.89
CA ILE A 280 8.90 11.78 -23.79
C ILE A 280 7.43 11.36 -23.69
N TYR A 281 6.56 12.29 -23.31
CA TYR A 281 5.12 12.08 -23.30
C TYR A 281 4.42 12.92 -24.35
N GLU A 282 3.29 12.45 -24.85
CA GLU A 282 2.42 13.21 -25.76
C GLU A 282 1.93 14.52 -25.13
N ASP A 283 1.58 14.45 -23.84
CA ASP A 283 1.23 15.61 -23.03
C ASP A 283 2.37 15.93 -22.05
N PRO A 284 3.09 17.05 -22.21
CA PRO A 284 4.19 17.44 -21.32
C PRO A 284 3.79 17.56 -19.85
N LYS A 285 2.52 17.85 -19.54
CA LYS A 285 2.04 17.93 -18.14
C LYS A 285 2.07 16.57 -17.43
N THR A 286 2.19 15.48 -18.19
CA THR A 286 2.39 14.14 -17.63
C THR A 286 3.68 14.06 -16.79
N HIS A 287 4.73 14.82 -17.13
CA HIS A 287 5.95 14.91 -16.30
C HIS A 287 5.64 15.40 -14.87
N LEU A 288 4.71 16.35 -14.74
CA LEU A 288 4.29 16.90 -13.44
C LEU A 288 3.56 15.84 -12.62
N TYR A 289 2.62 15.11 -13.25
CA TYR A 289 1.94 14.00 -12.60
C TYR A 289 2.92 12.94 -12.12
N ILE A 290 3.87 12.53 -12.96
CA ILE A 290 4.85 11.49 -12.63
C ILE A 290 5.73 11.90 -11.45
N ALA A 291 6.21 13.15 -11.44
CA ALA A 291 6.98 13.66 -10.30
C ALA A 291 6.15 13.67 -9.01
N LEU A 292 4.88 14.12 -9.06
CA LEU A 292 3.96 14.05 -7.92
C LEU A 292 3.64 12.62 -7.51
N ASP A 293 3.60 11.68 -8.44
CA ASP A 293 3.33 10.28 -8.15
C ASP A 293 4.52 9.60 -7.43
N ILE A 294 5.74 9.90 -7.87
CA ILE A 294 6.96 9.51 -7.16
C ILE A 294 6.94 10.08 -5.74
N MET A 295 6.59 11.35 -5.55
CA MET A 295 6.46 11.94 -4.21
C MET A 295 5.31 11.29 -3.41
N ARG A 296 4.17 11.02 -4.05
CA ARG A 296 3.03 10.31 -3.45
C ARG A 296 3.45 8.94 -2.93
N SER A 297 4.39 8.27 -3.58
CA SER A 297 4.92 7.01 -3.08
C SER A 297 5.45 7.12 -1.65
N TYR A 298 5.87 8.31 -1.18
CA TYR A 298 6.28 8.62 0.20
C TYR A 298 5.11 9.04 1.10
N PHE A 299 4.22 9.91 0.59
CA PHE A 299 3.12 10.50 1.35
C PHE A 299 1.86 9.63 1.47
N PHE A 300 1.72 8.56 0.67
CA PHE A 300 0.44 7.82 0.65
C PHE A 300 -0.06 7.26 1.99
N PRO A 301 0.79 6.94 3.01
CA PRO A 301 0.28 6.55 4.32
C PRO A 301 -0.63 7.59 4.98
N LEU A 302 -0.61 8.85 4.52
CA LEU A 302 -1.49 9.91 4.99
C LEU A 302 -2.92 9.79 4.47
N PHE A 303 -3.11 9.17 3.31
CA PHE A 303 -4.38 9.15 2.61
C PHE A 303 -5.20 7.89 2.95
N PRO A 304 -6.54 7.93 2.86
CA PRO A 304 -7.39 6.76 3.05
C PRO A 304 -7.34 5.80 1.85
N ALA A 305 -7.02 6.34 0.67
CA ALA A 305 -6.94 5.63 -0.60
C ALA A 305 -5.74 6.10 -1.42
N ASN A 306 -5.20 5.21 -2.25
CA ASN A 306 -4.07 5.49 -3.14
C ASN A 306 -4.33 4.85 -4.50
N SER A 307 -4.53 5.66 -5.55
CA SER A 307 -4.71 5.13 -6.90
C SER A 307 -3.47 4.42 -7.41
N ARG A 308 -3.64 3.65 -8.48
CA ARG A 308 -2.56 2.93 -9.14
C ARG A 308 -2.14 3.68 -10.39
N THR A 309 -0.86 3.67 -10.70
CA THR A 309 -0.37 4.22 -11.97
C THR A 309 -0.12 3.07 -12.92
N TYR A 310 -0.64 3.18 -14.13
CA TYR A 310 -0.56 2.15 -15.14
C TYR A 310 -0.07 2.73 -16.44
N PHE A 311 1.02 2.16 -16.96
CA PHE A 311 1.53 2.52 -18.28
C PHE A 311 1.02 1.52 -19.32
N HIS A 312 0.23 2.01 -20.27
CA HIS A 312 -0.21 1.24 -21.41
C HIS A 312 0.55 1.68 -22.66
N SER A 313 1.27 0.76 -23.30
CA SER A 313 2.24 1.19 -24.30
C SER A 313 2.65 0.10 -25.29
N ASP A 314 2.93 0.50 -26.52
CA ASP A 314 3.53 -0.39 -27.53
C ASP A 314 4.97 -0.78 -27.16
N PRO A 315 5.50 -1.90 -27.67
CA PRO A 315 6.90 -2.28 -27.46
C PRO A 315 7.88 -1.21 -27.98
N GLY A 316 8.83 -0.81 -27.12
CA GLY A 316 9.88 0.17 -27.44
C GLY A 316 9.48 1.64 -27.24
N SER A 317 8.51 1.91 -26.38
CA SER A 317 7.97 3.25 -26.03
C SER A 317 8.55 3.84 -24.74
N GLY A 318 9.55 3.19 -24.12
CA GLY A 318 10.17 3.66 -22.87
C GLY A 318 9.49 3.17 -21.58
N LYS A 319 8.58 2.19 -21.65
CA LYS A 319 7.89 1.65 -20.46
C LYS A 319 8.83 1.13 -19.36
N THR A 320 9.90 0.43 -19.74
CA THR A 320 10.90 -0.08 -18.80
C THR A 320 11.71 1.08 -18.23
N ASN A 321 12.11 2.09 -19.03
CA ASN A 321 12.75 3.29 -18.51
C ASN A 321 11.91 3.98 -17.44
N GLN A 322 10.60 4.07 -17.64
CA GLN A 322 9.72 4.65 -16.65
C GLN A 322 9.74 3.87 -15.34
N ILE A 323 9.64 2.54 -15.39
CA ILE A 323 9.76 1.68 -14.21
C ILE A 323 11.12 1.86 -13.54
N MET A 324 12.21 1.97 -14.30
CA MET A 324 13.56 2.21 -13.76
C MET A 324 13.70 3.57 -13.07
N ILE A 325 12.96 4.61 -13.51
CA ILE A 325 12.90 5.90 -12.78
C ILE A 325 12.17 5.72 -11.44
N TYR A 326 11.05 4.99 -11.42
CA TYR A 326 10.37 4.67 -10.16
C TYR A 326 11.24 3.80 -9.25
N ASP A 327 11.99 2.86 -9.81
CA ASP A 327 12.92 2.03 -9.06
C ASP A 327 14.00 2.91 -8.39
N ALA A 328 14.56 3.87 -9.13
CA ALA A 328 15.56 4.77 -8.57
C ALA A 328 15.04 5.72 -7.45
N LEU A 329 13.77 6.15 -7.52
CA LEU A 329 13.25 7.28 -6.72
C LEU A 329 12.07 6.96 -5.80
N ALA A 330 11.24 5.95 -6.07
CA ALA A 330 10.06 5.64 -5.26
C ALA A 330 10.47 5.16 -3.85
N PHE A 331 9.55 5.28 -2.90
CA PHE A 331 9.82 4.80 -1.55
C PHE A 331 9.91 3.28 -1.51
N ASN A 332 11.04 2.75 -1.02
CA ASN A 332 11.34 1.33 -0.85
C ASN A 332 10.81 0.51 -2.04
N PRO A 333 11.38 0.71 -3.24
CA PRO A 333 10.92 0.02 -4.44
C PRO A 333 11.10 -1.48 -4.25
N ILE A 334 10.09 -2.24 -4.69
CA ILE A 334 10.10 -3.69 -4.70
C ILE A 334 9.91 -4.08 -6.16
N THR A 335 11.02 -4.42 -6.81
CA THR A 335 11.03 -5.00 -8.16
C THR A 335 11.26 -6.49 -8.04
N SER A 336 10.41 -7.30 -8.67
CA SER A 336 10.71 -8.73 -8.89
C SER A 336 9.80 -9.30 -9.96
N ALA A 337 10.35 -10.16 -10.81
CA ALA A 337 9.61 -10.87 -11.83
C ALA A 337 8.84 -12.08 -11.27
N ASP A 338 9.13 -12.51 -10.03
CA ASP A 338 8.53 -13.69 -9.42
C ASP A 338 8.34 -13.50 -7.90
N PHE A 339 7.14 -13.12 -7.50
CA PHE A 339 6.72 -13.17 -6.09
C PHE A 339 5.55 -14.13 -5.93
N SER A 340 5.68 -15.04 -4.96
CA SER A 340 4.53 -15.81 -4.51
C SER A 340 3.45 -14.87 -3.95
N SER A 341 2.19 -15.23 -4.16
CA SER A 341 1.03 -14.52 -3.61
C SER A 341 1.12 -14.31 -2.08
N ALA A 342 1.82 -15.18 -1.35
CA ALA A 342 1.99 -15.06 0.10
C ALA A 342 3.15 -14.13 0.50
N SER A 343 4.23 -14.10 -0.29
CA SER A 343 5.43 -13.30 0.00
C SER A 343 5.14 -11.80 -0.11
N ILE A 344 4.39 -11.38 -1.13
CA ILE A 344 4.12 -9.96 -1.39
C ILE A 344 3.49 -9.26 -0.18
N TYR A 345 2.54 -9.89 0.51
CA TYR A 345 1.88 -9.30 1.67
C TYR A 345 2.80 -9.13 2.88
N ARG A 346 3.79 -10.02 3.05
CA ARG A 346 4.79 -9.92 4.13
C ARG A 346 5.79 -8.82 3.84
N ILE A 347 6.24 -8.73 2.57
CA ILE A 347 7.15 -7.67 2.11
C ILE A 347 6.48 -6.31 2.30
N ILE A 348 5.25 -6.12 1.79
CA ILE A 348 4.52 -4.86 1.97
C ILE A 348 4.34 -4.52 3.47
N GLU A 349 3.92 -5.49 4.30
CA GLU A 349 3.73 -5.22 5.73
C GLU A 349 5.05 -4.82 6.41
N SER A 350 6.18 -5.39 6.00
CA SER A 350 7.50 -5.08 6.54
C SER A 350 8.03 -3.73 6.02
N THR A 351 8.21 -3.59 4.70
CA THR A 351 8.90 -2.45 4.07
C THR A 351 7.99 -1.25 3.85
N GLY A 352 6.68 -1.46 3.79
CA GLY A 352 5.71 -0.44 3.40
C GLY A 352 5.92 0.08 1.98
N GLY A 353 6.68 -0.63 1.14
CA GLY A 353 7.25 -0.14 -0.11
C GLY A 353 6.31 0.05 -1.29
N THR A 354 6.90 0.40 -2.43
CA THR A 354 6.22 0.58 -3.71
C THR A 354 6.42 -0.66 -4.57
N ILE A 355 5.33 -1.27 -5.02
CA ILE A 355 5.40 -2.43 -5.91
C ILE A 355 5.55 -1.93 -7.35
N LEU A 356 6.57 -2.46 -8.04
CA LEU A 356 6.84 -2.18 -9.44
C LEU A 356 6.69 -3.47 -10.25
N VAL A 357 5.84 -3.45 -11.27
CA VAL A 357 5.60 -4.62 -12.13
C VAL A 357 5.82 -4.25 -13.60
N ASP A 358 6.90 -4.77 -14.18
CA ASP A 358 7.16 -4.70 -15.62
C ASP A 358 6.48 -5.88 -16.34
N ASP A 359 6.05 -5.65 -17.58
CA ASP A 359 5.43 -6.64 -18.46
C ASP A 359 4.34 -7.49 -17.74
N PHE A 360 3.37 -6.82 -17.11
CA PHE A 360 2.31 -7.48 -16.32
C PHE A 360 1.56 -8.57 -17.12
N ASP A 361 1.44 -8.38 -18.44
CA ASP A 361 0.82 -9.33 -19.36
C ASP A 361 1.63 -10.63 -19.57
N LEU A 362 2.92 -10.64 -19.24
CA LEU A 362 3.78 -11.83 -19.33
C LEU A 362 3.80 -12.65 -18.04
N LEU A 363 3.26 -12.13 -16.93
CA LEU A 363 3.22 -12.85 -15.67
C LEU A 363 2.34 -14.12 -15.71
N PRO A 364 2.66 -15.16 -14.92
CA PRO A 364 1.77 -16.29 -14.71
C PRO A 364 0.40 -15.87 -14.14
N ASP A 365 -0.66 -16.60 -14.50
CA ASP A 365 -2.04 -16.25 -14.10
C ASP A 365 -2.24 -16.15 -12.58
N GLU A 366 -1.56 -16.97 -11.79
CA GLU A 366 -1.63 -16.90 -10.33
C GLU A 366 -1.12 -15.55 -9.80
N GLN A 367 0.01 -15.07 -10.33
CA GLN A 367 0.60 -13.80 -9.95
C GLN A 367 -0.23 -12.62 -10.44
N LYS A 368 -0.72 -12.69 -11.70
CA LYS A 368 -1.65 -11.69 -12.24
C LYS A 368 -2.88 -11.53 -11.36
N ASN A 369 -3.49 -12.64 -10.95
CA ASN A 369 -4.64 -12.63 -10.05
C ASN A 369 -4.31 -12.00 -8.69
N ALA A 370 -3.14 -12.28 -8.12
CA ALA A 370 -2.71 -11.67 -6.87
C ALA A 370 -2.56 -10.14 -6.99
N ILE A 371 -1.94 -9.66 -8.08
CA ILE A 371 -1.79 -8.23 -8.37
C ILE A 371 -3.15 -7.57 -8.64
N ILE A 372 -4.04 -8.19 -9.43
CA ILE A 372 -5.39 -7.67 -9.68
C ILE A 372 -6.17 -7.54 -8.38
N GLN A 373 -6.11 -8.54 -7.49
CA GLN A 373 -6.73 -8.45 -6.17
C GLN A 373 -6.12 -7.31 -5.34
N HIS A 374 -4.80 -7.12 -5.43
CA HIS A 374 -4.10 -6.03 -4.78
C HIS A 374 -4.49 -4.64 -5.35
N ILE A 375 -4.72 -4.53 -6.66
CA ILE A 375 -5.27 -3.31 -7.28
C ILE A 375 -6.67 -3.04 -6.72
N ARG A 376 -7.53 -4.06 -6.67
CA ARG A 376 -8.95 -3.93 -6.31
C ARG A 376 -9.20 -3.63 -4.83
N VAL A 377 -8.42 -4.22 -3.93
CA VAL A 377 -8.68 -4.17 -2.48
C VAL A 377 -7.67 -3.29 -1.76
N ASN A 378 -6.38 -3.44 -2.07
CA ASN A 378 -5.30 -2.84 -1.29
C ASN A 378 -4.93 -1.42 -1.72
N TYR A 379 -5.77 -0.79 -2.54
CA TYR A 379 -5.74 0.65 -2.80
C TYR A 379 -6.32 1.46 -1.61
N LYS A 380 -6.92 0.78 -0.62
CA LYS A 380 -7.38 1.33 0.67
C LYS A 380 -6.70 0.62 1.83
N LYS A 381 -6.77 1.24 3.02
CA LYS A 381 -6.24 0.73 4.30
C LYS A 381 -7.05 -0.45 4.88
N PHE A 382 -7.21 -1.51 4.10
CA PHE A 382 -7.83 -2.76 4.55
C PHE A 382 -6.79 -3.82 4.89
N LYS A 383 -7.11 -4.67 5.86
CA LYS A 383 -6.28 -5.83 6.19
C LYS A 383 -6.58 -6.98 5.25
N THR A 384 -5.54 -7.62 4.73
CA THR A 384 -5.65 -8.82 3.91
C THR A 384 -5.50 -10.06 4.79
N ILE A 385 -6.47 -10.98 4.76
CA ILE A 385 -6.42 -12.21 5.54
C ILE A 385 -5.92 -13.35 4.66
N ARG A 386 -4.83 -14.03 5.08
CA ARG A 386 -4.29 -15.22 4.40
C ARG A 386 -4.01 -16.34 5.40
N ALA A 387 -4.27 -17.58 5.01
CA ALA A 387 -3.88 -18.75 5.79
C ALA A 387 -2.39 -19.03 5.61
N ASP A 388 -1.68 -19.35 6.69
CA ASP A 388 -0.30 -19.82 6.62
C ASP A 388 -0.29 -21.35 6.55
N GLY A 389 0.05 -21.90 5.38
CA GLY A 389 0.10 -23.34 5.14
C GLY A 389 1.10 -24.09 6.03
N ASN A 390 2.10 -23.38 6.58
CA ASN A 390 3.16 -23.98 7.39
C ASN A 390 2.88 -23.96 8.90
N ARG A 391 1.81 -23.29 9.37
CA ARG A 391 1.53 -23.12 10.81
C ARG A 391 0.05 -23.33 11.15
N LYS A 392 -0.37 -24.60 11.26
CA LYS A 392 -1.67 -25.05 11.80
C LYS A 392 -2.91 -24.33 11.21
N ASN A 393 -2.87 -23.89 9.94
CA ASN A 393 -3.97 -23.18 9.28
C ASN A 393 -4.49 -21.93 10.01
N ARG A 394 -3.65 -21.26 10.81
CA ARG A 394 -4.06 -20.00 11.45
C ARG A 394 -4.14 -18.87 10.40
N PRO A 395 -5.26 -18.13 10.30
CA PRO A 395 -5.32 -16.96 9.44
C PRO A 395 -4.50 -15.81 10.04
N TYR A 396 -3.70 -15.15 9.19
CA TYR A 396 -2.99 -13.92 9.50
C TYR A 396 -3.59 -12.76 8.74
N ALA A 397 -3.82 -11.66 9.44
CA ALA A 397 -4.16 -10.38 8.85
C ALA A 397 -2.85 -9.59 8.60
N TYR A 398 -2.65 -9.17 7.36
CA TYR A 398 -1.53 -8.37 6.88
C TYR A 398 -2.01 -6.96 6.56
N ASN A 399 -1.20 -5.94 6.88
CA ASN A 399 -1.37 -4.62 6.30
C ASN A 399 -0.76 -4.60 4.89
N SER A 400 -1.59 -4.54 3.86
CA SER A 400 -1.15 -4.65 2.47
C SER A 400 -1.38 -3.37 1.66
N TYR A 401 -1.74 -2.27 2.32
CA TYR A 401 -1.89 -0.98 1.67
C TYR A 401 -0.53 -0.47 1.18
N SER A 402 -0.37 -0.35 -0.13
CA SER A 402 0.89 0.05 -0.77
C SER A 402 0.64 0.99 -1.95
N HIS A 403 1.71 1.53 -2.53
CA HIS A 403 1.69 2.13 -3.85
C HIS A 403 2.07 1.06 -4.89
N LEU A 404 1.45 1.12 -6.08
CA LEU A 404 1.66 0.14 -7.14
C LEU A 404 1.72 0.88 -8.48
N VAL A 405 2.79 0.61 -9.19
CA VAL A 405 3.04 1.05 -10.56
C VAL A 405 3.29 -0.19 -11.41
N PHE A 406 2.62 -0.26 -12.55
CA PHE A 406 2.80 -1.38 -13.45
C PHE A 406 2.63 -0.96 -14.90
N ASN A 407 3.15 -1.78 -15.80
CA ASN A 407 2.97 -1.58 -17.23
C ASN A 407 2.55 -2.87 -17.93
N ASN A 408 2.02 -2.74 -19.14
CA ASN A 408 1.85 -3.85 -20.06
C ASN A 408 1.79 -3.37 -21.52
N VAL A 409 1.79 -4.34 -22.44
CA VAL A 409 1.58 -4.07 -23.87
C VAL A 409 0.11 -4.23 -24.29
N TYR A 410 -0.57 -5.31 -23.87
CA TYR A 410 -1.87 -5.70 -24.44
C TYR A 410 -3.11 -5.07 -23.78
N GLY A 411 -2.95 -4.15 -22.83
CA GLY A 411 -4.08 -3.59 -22.10
C GLY A 411 -4.54 -4.50 -20.96
N LEU A 412 -5.48 -4.03 -20.14
CA LEU A 412 -6.07 -4.80 -19.02
C LEU A 412 -7.33 -5.60 -19.41
N GLY A 413 -7.71 -5.59 -20.69
CA GLY A 413 -8.99 -6.14 -21.15
C GLY A 413 -10.20 -5.40 -20.58
N ASN A 414 -11.39 -6.01 -20.63
CA ASN A 414 -12.65 -5.45 -20.13
C ASN A 414 -12.82 -5.64 -18.61
N ASP A 415 -11.82 -5.26 -17.81
CA ASP A 415 -11.90 -5.29 -16.35
C ASP A 415 -12.19 -3.88 -15.80
N ASP A 416 -13.45 -3.47 -15.93
CA ASP A 416 -13.93 -2.12 -15.57
C ASP A 416 -13.63 -1.80 -14.09
N ILE A 417 -13.78 -2.79 -13.20
CA ILE A 417 -13.52 -2.65 -11.76
C ILE A 417 -12.06 -2.26 -11.50
N THR A 418 -11.13 -2.92 -12.18
CA THR A 418 -9.70 -2.63 -12.01
C THR A 418 -9.37 -1.26 -12.60
N THR A 419 -9.91 -0.95 -13.77
CA THR A 419 -9.71 0.32 -14.49
C THR A 419 -10.15 1.54 -13.67
N GLU A 420 -11.28 1.46 -12.94
CA GLU A 420 -11.76 2.54 -12.04
C GLU A 420 -10.80 2.91 -10.87
N ARG A 421 -9.73 2.15 -10.65
CA ARG A 421 -8.76 2.38 -9.55
C ARG A 421 -7.40 2.84 -10.05
N ILE A 422 -7.29 3.03 -11.36
CA ILE A 422 -6.06 3.21 -12.08
C ILE A 422 -6.07 4.57 -12.78
N ILE A 423 -4.94 5.25 -12.79
CA ILE A 423 -4.64 6.37 -13.69
C ILE A 423 -3.81 5.79 -14.84
N THR A 424 -4.40 5.78 -16.03
CA THR A 424 -3.79 5.20 -17.22
C THR A 424 -2.97 6.25 -17.96
N ILE A 425 -1.68 6.00 -18.12
CA ILE A 425 -0.78 6.83 -18.92
C ILE A 425 -0.41 6.05 -20.17
N ARG A 426 -0.69 6.64 -21.32
CA ARG A 426 -0.31 6.07 -22.61
C ARG A 426 1.09 6.51 -22.98
N LEU A 427 1.96 5.56 -23.29
CA LEU A 427 3.29 5.85 -23.84
C LEU A 427 3.28 5.49 -25.32
N LEU A 428 3.63 6.45 -26.16
CA LEU A 428 3.78 6.26 -27.60
C LEU A 428 5.26 6.05 -27.93
N LYS A 429 5.52 5.30 -28.99
CA LYS A 429 6.88 5.08 -29.47
C LYS A 429 7.45 6.37 -30.06
N HIS A 430 8.56 6.84 -29.50
CA HIS A 430 9.28 7.99 -30.02
C HIS A 430 10.65 7.56 -30.58
N PRO A 431 11.06 7.99 -31.79
CA PRO A 431 12.36 7.64 -32.36
C PRO A 431 13.54 8.02 -31.45
N GLU A 432 13.47 9.19 -30.83
CA GLU A 432 14.52 9.74 -29.94
C GLU A 432 14.60 9.01 -28.59
N ALA A 433 13.55 8.28 -28.20
CA ALA A 433 13.54 7.53 -26.94
C ALA A 433 14.42 6.26 -27.00
N ARG A 434 14.93 5.87 -28.18
CA ARG A 434 15.76 4.66 -28.35
C ARG A 434 17.11 4.75 -27.64
N ASP A 435 17.69 5.94 -27.58
CA ASP A 435 19.03 6.16 -27.03
C ASP A 435 18.98 6.62 -25.56
N LEU A 436 17.78 6.86 -25.03
CA LEU A 436 17.56 7.21 -23.64
C LEU A 436 17.47 5.92 -22.83
N VAL A 437 18.51 5.59 -22.07
CA VAL A 437 18.53 4.43 -21.18
C VAL A 437 18.69 4.90 -19.74
N VAL A 438 17.80 4.43 -18.87
CA VAL A 438 17.86 4.73 -17.44
C VAL A 438 18.69 3.64 -16.76
N ASN A 439 19.72 4.07 -16.02
CA ASN A 439 20.42 3.22 -15.07
C ASN A 439 20.04 3.68 -13.64
N PRO A 440 19.25 2.90 -12.88
CA PRO A 440 18.87 3.23 -11.50
C PRO A 440 20.05 3.41 -10.53
N GLU A 441 21.22 2.86 -10.85
CA GLU A 441 22.44 2.98 -10.04
C GLU A 441 23.22 4.27 -10.28
N ASP A 442 22.82 5.10 -11.26
CA ASP A 442 23.49 6.38 -11.53
C ASP A 442 23.49 7.26 -10.25
N PRO A 443 24.67 7.79 -9.83
CA PRO A 443 24.77 8.63 -8.65
C PRO A 443 23.83 9.84 -8.62
N VAL A 444 23.30 10.29 -9.77
CA VAL A 444 22.33 11.38 -9.87
C VAL A 444 21.04 11.13 -9.06
N TRP A 445 20.63 9.87 -8.88
CA TRP A 445 19.38 9.53 -8.21
C TRP A 445 19.47 9.64 -6.69
N LYS A 446 20.61 9.26 -6.12
CA LYS A 446 20.78 9.12 -4.66
C LYS A 446 20.49 10.42 -3.88
N PRO A 447 21.00 11.60 -4.26
CA PRO A 447 20.70 12.84 -3.55
C PRO A 447 19.19 13.17 -3.53
N ILE A 448 18.50 12.95 -4.65
CA ILE A 448 17.06 13.24 -4.79
C ILE A 448 16.25 12.24 -3.97
N ARG A 449 16.63 10.96 -3.98
CA ARG A 449 16.03 9.95 -3.09
C ARG A 449 16.22 10.29 -1.62
N ASP A 450 17.41 10.73 -1.23
CA ASP A 450 17.70 11.17 0.13
C ASP A 450 16.82 12.38 0.51
N ASP A 451 16.67 13.36 -0.39
CA ASP A 451 15.81 14.53 -0.18
C ASP A 451 14.32 14.16 -0.12
N LEU A 452 13.86 13.13 -0.85
CA LEU A 452 12.47 12.63 -0.77
C LEU A 452 12.13 12.06 0.61
N HIS A 453 13.07 11.36 1.27
CA HIS A 453 12.89 10.87 2.64
C HIS A 453 12.78 12.02 3.63
N VAL A 454 13.64 13.03 3.49
CA VAL A 454 13.60 14.25 4.33
C VAL A 454 12.31 15.03 4.08
N CYS A 455 11.91 15.16 2.82
CA CYS A 455 10.72 15.90 2.41
C CYS A 455 9.45 15.36 3.08
N VAL A 456 9.23 14.05 3.11
CA VAL A 456 8.05 13.50 3.79
C VAL A 456 8.11 13.73 5.31
N LEU A 457 9.27 13.61 5.94
CA LEU A 457 9.42 13.88 7.37
C LEU A 457 9.16 15.35 7.72
N GLN A 458 9.51 16.27 6.82
CA GLN A 458 9.33 17.71 6.99
C GLN A 458 7.88 18.16 6.72
N TYR A 459 7.27 17.72 5.62
CA TYR A 459 6.01 18.30 5.09
C TYR A 459 4.76 17.43 5.30
N TRP A 460 4.85 16.28 5.97
CA TRP A 460 3.68 15.38 6.10
C TRP A 460 2.45 16.04 6.73
N LYS A 461 2.64 16.98 7.67
CA LYS A 461 1.53 17.71 8.30
C LYS A 461 0.86 18.65 7.31
N ASP A 462 1.65 19.43 6.56
CA ASP A 462 1.13 20.37 5.57
C ASP A 462 0.36 19.64 4.48
N VAL A 463 0.90 18.52 3.98
CA VAL A 463 0.21 17.66 3.00
C VAL A 463 -1.06 17.04 3.57
N LYS A 464 -1.03 16.57 4.83
CA LYS A 464 -2.22 16.00 5.48
C LYS A 464 -3.32 17.04 5.69
N ASP A 465 -2.95 18.22 6.19
CA ASP A 465 -3.86 19.33 6.43
C ASP A 465 -4.45 19.86 5.12
N CYS A 466 -3.62 19.99 4.09
CA CYS A 466 -4.05 20.33 2.74
C CYS A 466 -5.06 19.30 2.23
N TYR A 467 -4.75 18.00 2.29
CA TYR A 467 -5.67 16.94 1.86
C TYR A 467 -7.01 17.00 2.59
N ASP A 468 -7.02 17.21 3.90
CA ASP A 468 -8.26 17.25 4.69
C ASP A 468 -9.14 18.46 4.33
N LYS A 469 -8.53 19.62 4.06
CA LYS A 469 -9.21 20.87 3.74
C LYS A 469 -9.57 21.01 2.26
N LEU A 470 -8.87 20.30 1.37
CA LEU A 470 -9.02 20.42 -0.08
C LEU A 470 -10.42 19.94 -0.51
N LYS A 471 -11.17 20.86 -1.13
CA LYS A 471 -12.48 20.63 -1.75
C LYS A 471 -12.37 20.82 -3.25
N ILE A 472 -12.91 19.87 -4.00
CA ILE A 472 -12.93 19.88 -5.46
C ILE A 472 -14.30 19.38 -5.88
N ASP A 473 -15.10 20.25 -6.49
CA ASP A 473 -16.50 19.98 -6.83
C ASP A 473 -16.68 19.41 -8.26
N ASP A 474 -15.60 19.38 -9.04
CA ASP A 474 -15.60 19.05 -10.47
C ASP A 474 -15.59 17.54 -10.76
N PHE A 475 -15.42 16.69 -9.75
CA PHE A 475 -15.17 15.26 -9.93
C PHE A 475 -16.21 14.39 -9.21
N GLU A 476 -16.51 13.24 -9.79
CA GLU A 476 -17.26 12.20 -9.10
C GLU A 476 -16.45 11.63 -7.93
N ALA A 477 -17.14 11.00 -6.97
CA ALA A 477 -16.51 10.51 -5.75
C ALA A 477 -15.30 9.59 -6.00
N ARG A 478 -15.35 8.77 -7.07
CA ARG A 478 -14.24 7.88 -7.42
C ARG A 478 -13.08 8.62 -8.07
N GLU A 479 -13.34 9.45 -9.07
CA GLU A 479 -12.33 10.28 -9.74
C GLU A 479 -11.56 11.13 -8.72
N LEU A 480 -12.30 11.76 -7.79
CA LEU A 480 -11.75 12.53 -6.70
C LEU A 480 -10.84 11.68 -5.79
N GLU A 481 -11.27 10.46 -5.46
CA GLU A 481 -10.48 9.54 -4.65
C GLU A 481 -9.12 9.21 -5.28
N LEU A 482 -9.05 9.15 -6.62
CA LEU A 482 -7.83 8.83 -7.34
C LEU A 482 -6.84 10.01 -7.37
N ILE A 483 -7.32 11.22 -7.63
CA ILE A 483 -6.46 12.37 -7.91
C ILE A 483 -6.22 13.27 -6.70
N LYS A 484 -7.13 13.30 -5.71
CA LYS A 484 -7.02 14.18 -4.54
C LYS A 484 -5.68 14.05 -3.78
N PRO A 485 -5.11 12.86 -3.57
CA PRO A 485 -3.75 12.71 -3.02
C PRO A 485 -2.68 13.50 -3.78
N ILE A 486 -2.70 13.41 -5.11
CA ILE A 486 -1.74 14.09 -6.00
C ILE A 486 -1.94 15.60 -5.92
N LEU A 487 -3.19 16.06 -5.98
CA LEU A 487 -3.52 17.49 -5.92
C LEU A 487 -3.19 18.12 -4.56
N ALA A 488 -3.32 17.37 -3.46
CA ALA A 488 -2.93 17.86 -2.15
C ALA A 488 -1.41 18.12 -2.07
N ILE A 489 -0.60 17.21 -2.63
CA ILE A 489 0.86 17.40 -2.73
C ILE A 489 1.18 18.57 -3.66
N ALA A 490 0.53 18.63 -4.82
CA ALA A 490 0.71 19.71 -5.80
C ALA A 490 0.45 21.09 -5.17
N LYS A 491 -0.64 21.23 -4.42
CA LYS A 491 -1.02 22.51 -3.78
C LYS A 491 -0.07 22.94 -2.66
N VAL A 492 0.60 21.99 -1.99
CA VAL A 492 1.66 22.31 -1.01
C VAL A 492 2.94 22.73 -1.71
N ILE A 493 3.22 22.20 -2.90
CA ILE A 493 4.36 22.62 -3.73
C ILE A 493 4.14 24.05 -4.23
N ASP A 494 3.06 24.27 -4.98
CA ASP A 494 2.73 25.56 -5.58
C ASP A 494 1.30 25.55 -6.18
N GLU A 495 0.65 26.71 -6.23
CA GLU A 495 -0.72 26.84 -6.74
C GLU A 495 -0.81 26.66 -8.27
N GLU A 496 0.23 27.05 -9.02
CA GLU A 496 0.31 26.84 -10.48
C GLU A 496 0.39 25.34 -10.78
N VAL A 497 1.27 24.61 -10.08
CA VAL A 497 1.41 23.14 -10.23
C VAL A 497 0.08 22.43 -9.95
N TYR A 498 -0.65 22.87 -8.93
CA TYR A 498 -2.00 22.37 -8.64
C TYR A 498 -2.94 22.55 -9.83
N HIS A 499 -3.01 23.75 -10.41
CA HIS A 499 -3.89 24.04 -11.53
C HIS A 499 -3.50 23.31 -12.82
N GLU A 500 -2.20 23.19 -13.11
CA GLU A 500 -1.71 22.47 -14.28
C GLU A 500 -2.09 20.99 -14.24
N VAL A 501 -1.88 20.34 -13.08
CA VAL A 501 -2.18 18.91 -12.89
C VAL A 501 -3.69 18.67 -12.80
N LEU A 502 -4.45 19.59 -12.21
CA LEU A 502 -5.91 19.55 -12.25
C LEU A 502 -6.43 19.60 -13.70
N GLY A 503 -5.89 20.52 -14.51
CA GLY A 503 -6.23 20.62 -15.93
C GLY A 503 -5.86 19.36 -16.71
N TRP A 504 -4.64 18.85 -16.51
CA TRP A 504 -4.18 17.59 -17.09
C TRP A 504 -5.13 16.42 -16.78
N TYR A 505 -5.55 16.28 -15.52
CA TYR A 505 -6.46 15.20 -15.13
C TYR A 505 -7.85 15.34 -15.74
N LYS A 506 -8.39 16.56 -15.83
CA LYS A 506 -9.64 16.83 -16.56
C LYS A 506 -9.54 16.41 -18.02
N ASP A 507 -8.44 16.73 -18.68
CA ASP A 507 -8.22 16.37 -20.08
C ASP A 507 -7.96 14.87 -20.27
N LEU A 508 -7.36 14.20 -19.28
CA LEU A 508 -7.27 12.74 -19.24
C LEU A 508 -8.67 12.09 -19.18
N LEU A 509 -9.53 12.51 -18.25
CA LEU A 509 -10.89 11.98 -18.12
C LEU A 509 -11.73 12.22 -19.38
N LYS A 510 -11.60 13.40 -20.01
CA LYS A 510 -12.28 13.67 -21.30
C LYS A 510 -11.85 12.67 -22.38
N ARG A 511 -10.54 12.38 -22.49
CA ARG A 511 -10.01 11.40 -23.45
C ARG A 511 -10.51 9.98 -23.18
N GLU A 512 -10.58 9.58 -21.91
CA GLU A 512 -11.13 8.28 -21.50
C GLU A 512 -12.61 8.17 -21.84
N LYS A 513 -13.42 9.18 -21.50
CA LYS A 513 -14.86 9.23 -21.87
C LYS A 513 -15.07 9.10 -23.38
N VAL A 514 -14.27 9.78 -24.20
CA VAL A 514 -14.34 9.66 -25.67
C VAL A 514 -14.00 8.23 -26.14
N LYS A 515 -13.04 7.57 -25.48
CA LYS A 515 -12.66 6.19 -25.82
C LYS A 515 -13.74 5.20 -25.43
N ASP A 516 -14.28 5.29 -24.22
CA ASP A 516 -15.34 4.41 -23.74
C ASP A 516 -16.56 4.47 -24.65
N LEU A 517 -16.88 5.67 -25.16
CA LEU A 517 -17.93 5.82 -26.17
C LEU A 517 -17.58 5.14 -27.49
N LYS A 518 -16.34 5.27 -27.97
CA LYS A 518 -15.89 4.58 -29.20
C LYS A 518 -15.97 3.05 -29.07
N ASP A 519 -15.84 2.51 -27.87
CA ASP A 519 -15.91 1.06 -27.62
C ASP A 519 -17.32 0.58 -27.22
N ASP A 520 -18.24 1.48 -26.84
CA ASP A 520 -19.62 1.16 -26.48
C ASP A 520 -20.45 0.76 -27.71
N TRP A 521 -20.86 -0.51 -27.76
CA TRP A 521 -21.69 -1.06 -28.83
C TRP A 521 -23.03 -0.32 -29.00
N GLU A 522 -23.64 0.19 -27.94
CA GLU A 522 -24.92 0.92 -27.97
C GLU A 522 -24.73 2.32 -28.56
N TYR A 523 -23.68 3.04 -28.14
CA TYR A 523 -23.32 4.32 -28.73
C TYR A 523 -22.99 4.17 -30.22
N ASN A 524 -22.16 3.19 -30.59
CA ASN A 524 -21.79 2.96 -31.99
C ASN A 524 -23.00 2.58 -32.85
N LEU A 525 -23.90 1.75 -32.32
CA LEU A 525 -25.15 1.41 -32.99
C LEU A 525 -25.97 2.67 -33.26
N LEU A 526 -26.17 3.53 -32.26
CA LEU A 526 -26.93 4.77 -32.41
C LEU A 526 -26.23 5.77 -33.35
N ARG A 527 -24.90 5.83 -33.34
CA ARG A 527 -24.08 6.66 -34.24
C ARG A 527 -24.21 6.23 -35.70
N ILE A 528 -24.14 4.92 -35.98
CA ILE A 528 -24.37 4.34 -37.31
C ILE A 528 -25.79 4.65 -37.79
N LEU A 529 -26.79 4.44 -36.93
CA LEU A 529 -28.18 4.75 -37.27
C LEU A 529 -28.40 6.25 -37.55
N TRP A 530 -27.76 7.12 -36.77
CA TRP A 530 -27.78 8.56 -37.02
C TRP A 530 -27.17 8.93 -38.37
N LYS A 531 -25.96 8.41 -38.68
CA LYS A 531 -25.29 8.63 -39.99
C LYS A 531 -26.21 8.26 -41.17
N ARG A 532 -27.01 7.20 -41.04
CA ARG A 532 -27.91 6.72 -42.09
C ARG A 532 -29.24 7.48 -42.18
N VAL A 533 -29.73 8.07 -41.09
CA VAL A 533 -31.05 8.73 -41.03
C VAL A 533 -30.98 10.26 -41.11
N LYS A 534 -29.83 10.88 -40.84
CA LYS A 534 -29.69 12.34 -40.72
C LYS A 534 -30.10 13.10 -41.99
N ASP A 535 -29.83 12.51 -43.16
CA ASP A 535 -30.06 13.13 -44.47
C ASP A 535 -31.44 12.76 -45.06
N LEU A 536 -32.19 11.87 -44.39
CA LEU A 536 -33.55 11.50 -44.79
C LEU A 536 -34.57 12.56 -44.36
N GLY A 537 -35.70 12.62 -45.06
CA GLY A 537 -36.83 13.47 -44.68
C GLY A 537 -37.46 13.03 -43.35
N ASP A 538 -38.08 13.94 -42.60
CA ASP A 538 -38.59 13.65 -41.23
C ASP A 538 -39.63 12.52 -41.17
N LYS A 539 -40.37 12.30 -42.26
CA LYS A 539 -41.40 11.24 -42.39
C LYS A 539 -40.90 10.00 -43.12
N GLU A 540 -39.66 10.00 -43.59
CA GLU A 540 -39.07 8.92 -44.37
C GLU A 540 -38.44 7.87 -43.43
N PRO A 541 -38.87 6.59 -43.48
CA PRO A 541 -38.30 5.56 -42.64
C PRO A 541 -37.01 5.00 -43.23
N LEU A 542 -35.93 5.00 -42.43
CA LEU A 542 -34.77 4.16 -42.68
C LEU A 542 -35.13 2.72 -42.34
N ARG A 543 -35.13 1.84 -43.35
CA ARG A 543 -35.32 0.39 -43.15
C ARG A 543 -33.97 -0.28 -42.92
N VAL A 544 -33.84 -0.98 -41.80
CA VAL A 544 -32.60 -1.69 -41.43
C VAL A 544 -32.87 -3.14 -41.07
N PHE A 545 -31.90 -4.00 -41.38
CA PHE A 545 -31.87 -5.36 -40.90
C PHE A 545 -30.83 -5.51 -39.79
N VAL A 546 -31.14 -6.37 -38.81
CA VAL A 546 -30.25 -6.62 -37.66
C VAL A 546 -28.88 -7.10 -38.10
N LYS A 547 -28.83 -7.96 -39.12
CA LYS A 547 -27.59 -8.55 -39.63
C LYS A 547 -26.69 -7.49 -40.25
N ASP A 548 -27.24 -6.63 -41.11
CA ASP A 548 -26.48 -5.59 -41.81
C ASP A 548 -25.86 -4.58 -40.84
N LEU A 549 -26.61 -4.18 -39.82
CA LEU A 549 -26.10 -3.31 -38.76
C LEU A 549 -25.04 -3.97 -37.90
N ALA A 550 -25.19 -5.27 -37.61
CA ALA A 550 -24.19 -6.02 -36.85
C ALA A 550 -22.89 -6.23 -37.65
N ASP A 551 -23.00 -6.45 -38.97
CA ASP A 551 -21.85 -6.54 -39.87
C ASP A 551 -21.14 -5.18 -39.97
N GLU A 552 -21.88 -4.07 -40.11
CA GLU A 552 -21.27 -2.72 -40.12
C GLU A 552 -20.60 -2.37 -38.80
N LEU A 553 -21.25 -2.67 -37.66
CA LEU A 553 -20.64 -2.54 -36.33
C LEU A 553 -19.36 -3.37 -36.19
N LEU A 554 -19.35 -4.58 -36.73
CA LEU A 554 -18.17 -5.44 -36.70
C LEU A 554 -17.01 -4.81 -37.47
N VAL A 555 -17.28 -4.28 -38.66
CA VAL A 555 -16.27 -3.63 -39.51
C VAL A 555 -15.75 -2.36 -38.85
N GLU A 556 -16.62 -1.55 -38.24
CA GLU A 556 -16.22 -0.28 -37.63
C GLU A 556 -15.48 -0.47 -36.29
N LEU A 557 -15.89 -1.45 -35.46
CA LEU A 557 -15.26 -1.70 -34.15
C LEU A 557 -14.03 -2.62 -34.22
N TYR A 558 -13.99 -3.52 -35.18
CA TYR A 558 -12.97 -4.57 -35.28
C TYR A 558 -12.44 -4.73 -36.72
N PRO A 559 -11.87 -3.66 -37.31
CA PRO A 559 -11.42 -3.70 -38.71
C PRO A 559 -10.28 -4.70 -38.96
N GLU A 560 -9.52 -5.05 -37.92
CA GLU A 560 -8.31 -5.89 -38.02
C GLU A 560 -8.57 -7.39 -37.81
N ILE A 561 -9.83 -7.82 -37.64
CA ILE A 561 -10.15 -9.25 -37.46
C ILE A 561 -10.26 -9.94 -38.82
N ASP A 562 -9.16 -10.57 -39.22
CA ASP A 562 -9.08 -11.36 -40.46
C ASP A 562 -9.47 -12.84 -40.29
N ASP A 563 -9.39 -13.41 -39.08
CA ASP A 563 -9.75 -14.81 -38.84
C ASP A 563 -11.27 -15.07 -39.03
N PRO A 564 -11.67 -15.88 -40.02
CA PRO A 564 -13.09 -16.13 -40.33
C PRO A 564 -13.88 -16.73 -39.16
N ASN A 565 -13.24 -17.54 -38.32
CA ASN A 565 -13.91 -18.21 -37.20
C ASN A 565 -14.20 -17.24 -36.06
N LYS A 566 -13.21 -16.40 -35.70
CA LYS A 566 -13.39 -15.30 -34.73
C LYS A 566 -14.41 -14.29 -35.23
N ARG A 567 -14.33 -13.88 -36.51
CA ARG A 567 -15.28 -12.96 -37.13
C ARG A 567 -16.72 -13.46 -37.02
N LYS A 568 -16.97 -14.72 -37.37
CA LYS A 568 -18.31 -15.35 -37.26
C LYS A 568 -18.82 -15.40 -35.81
N LYS A 569 -17.94 -15.66 -34.85
CA LYS A 569 -18.30 -15.71 -33.41
C LYS A 569 -18.70 -14.33 -32.88
N ILE A 570 -17.97 -13.28 -33.25
CA ILE A 570 -18.24 -11.90 -32.83
C ILE A 570 -19.50 -11.38 -33.51
N LEU A 571 -19.65 -11.60 -34.82
CA LEU A 571 -20.86 -11.24 -35.57
C LEU A 571 -22.11 -11.81 -34.92
N ARG A 572 -22.09 -13.09 -34.51
CA ARG A 572 -23.22 -13.71 -33.81
C ARG A 572 -23.57 -12.99 -32.51
N LYS A 573 -22.57 -12.54 -31.73
CA LYS A 573 -22.80 -11.76 -30.51
C LYS A 573 -23.40 -10.38 -30.82
N LEU A 574 -22.86 -9.70 -31.83
CA LEU A 574 -23.36 -8.39 -32.27
C LEU A 574 -24.79 -8.48 -32.79
N CYS A 575 -25.16 -9.50 -33.59
CA CYS A 575 -26.54 -9.71 -34.03
C CYS A 575 -27.51 -9.85 -32.84
N VAL A 576 -27.13 -10.62 -31.81
CA VAL A 576 -27.94 -10.77 -30.59
C VAL A 576 -28.06 -9.44 -29.85
N PHE A 577 -26.96 -8.69 -29.72
CA PHE A 577 -26.94 -7.39 -29.08
C PHE A 577 -27.82 -6.38 -29.82
N VAL A 578 -27.61 -6.18 -31.13
CA VAL A 578 -28.35 -5.26 -31.98
C VAL A 578 -29.84 -5.60 -31.95
N GLY A 579 -30.19 -6.88 -32.12
CA GLY A 579 -31.58 -7.32 -32.07
C GLY A 579 -32.27 -7.01 -30.74
N LYS A 580 -31.59 -7.26 -29.61
CA LYS A 580 -32.11 -6.92 -28.28
C LYS A 580 -32.28 -5.41 -28.10
N ARG A 581 -31.30 -4.61 -28.53
CA ARG A 581 -31.33 -3.15 -28.39
C ARG A 581 -32.41 -2.50 -29.27
N LEU A 582 -32.48 -2.85 -30.55
CA LEU A 582 -33.53 -2.32 -31.43
C LEU A 582 -34.93 -2.67 -30.92
N LYS A 583 -35.13 -3.89 -30.41
CA LYS A 583 -36.40 -4.30 -29.78
C LYS A 583 -36.73 -3.50 -28.52
N SER A 584 -35.72 -3.10 -27.74
CA SER A 584 -35.92 -2.32 -26.52
C SER A 584 -36.37 -0.87 -26.78
N TYR A 585 -36.11 -0.35 -27.98
CA TYR A 585 -36.55 0.97 -28.38
C TYR A 585 -37.96 0.92 -28.94
N ILE A 586 -38.95 1.17 -28.08
CA ILE A 586 -40.40 1.13 -28.39
C ILE A 586 -40.77 2.00 -29.61
N ILE A 587 -39.99 3.06 -29.87
CA ILE A 587 -40.23 4.00 -30.97
C ILE A 587 -39.92 3.38 -32.35
N PHE A 588 -39.13 2.31 -32.42
CA PHE A 588 -38.83 1.63 -33.68
C PHE A 588 -39.91 0.60 -34.02
N LYS A 589 -40.40 0.63 -35.26
CA LYS A 589 -41.43 -0.33 -35.70
C LYS A 589 -40.74 -1.57 -36.23
N SER A 590 -40.99 -2.72 -35.60
CA SER A 590 -40.45 -4.01 -36.03
C SER A 590 -41.33 -4.69 -37.06
N GLY A 591 -40.71 -5.41 -38.00
CA GLY A 591 -41.35 -6.32 -38.93
C GLY A 591 -40.46 -7.53 -39.24
N MET A 592 -40.96 -8.45 -40.05
CA MET A 592 -40.17 -9.53 -40.64
C MET A 592 -40.20 -9.43 -42.16
N THR A 593 -39.07 -9.70 -42.79
CA THR A 593 -38.95 -9.80 -44.25
C THR A 593 -37.93 -10.90 -44.52
N ASP A 594 -38.32 -11.91 -45.31
CA ASP A 594 -37.48 -13.07 -45.69
C ASP A 594 -36.81 -13.80 -44.50
N GLY A 595 -37.55 -13.95 -43.38
CA GLY A 595 -37.04 -14.60 -42.17
C GLY A 595 -36.07 -13.76 -41.33
N CYS A 596 -35.74 -12.54 -41.75
CA CYS A 596 -34.90 -11.60 -41.02
C CYS A 596 -35.73 -10.54 -40.28
N SER A 597 -35.32 -10.18 -39.07
CA SER A 597 -35.93 -9.07 -38.32
C SER A 597 -35.57 -7.72 -38.96
N ARG A 598 -36.60 -6.97 -39.35
CA ARG A 598 -36.51 -5.64 -39.95
C ARG A 598 -37.00 -4.59 -38.95
N TYR A 599 -36.37 -3.42 -38.94
CA TYR A 599 -36.84 -2.26 -38.18
C TYR A 599 -36.97 -1.04 -39.10
N ASP A 600 -38.06 -0.29 -38.91
CA ASP A 600 -38.29 0.99 -39.56
C ASP A 600 -37.98 2.10 -38.54
N ILE A 601 -36.96 2.90 -38.85
CA ILE A 601 -36.35 3.88 -37.96
C ILE A 601 -36.54 5.27 -38.55
N TYR A 602 -37.05 6.20 -37.74
CA TYR A 602 -37.30 7.59 -38.15
C TYR A 602 -36.29 8.53 -37.49
N LYS A 603 -35.96 9.62 -38.19
CA LYS A 603 -35.01 10.65 -37.73
C LYS A 603 -35.37 11.18 -36.35
N GLU A 604 -36.64 11.53 -36.13
CA GLU A 604 -37.12 12.02 -34.83
C GLU A 604 -37.00 10.96 -33.72
N GLY A 605 -37.20 9.68 -34.06
CA GLY A 605 -37.07 8.58 -33.11
C GLY A 605 -35.63 8.42 -32.61
N ILE A 606 -34.65 8.51 -33.52
CA ILE A 606 -33.23 8.47 -33.15
C ILE A 606 -32.85 9.69 -32.31
N LEU A 607 -33.30 10.89 -32.67
CA LEU A 607 -33.04 12.11 -31.89
C LEU A 607 -33.57 12.02 -30.45
N LYS A 608 -34.76 11.46 -30.26
CA LYS A 608 -35.33 11.23 -28.92
C LYS A 608 -34.50 10.25 -28.11
N ILE A 609 -34.05 9.16 -28.73
CA ILE A 609 -33.21 8.15 -28.06
C ILE A 609 -31.85 8.75 -27.69
N LEU A 610 -31.18 9.43 -28.62
CA LEU A 610 -29.90 10.11 -28.37
C LEU A 610 -30.04 11.09 -27.18
N ARG A 611 -31.06 11.95 -27.18
CA ARG A 611 -31.32 12.88 -26.06
C ARG A 611 -31.58 12.16 -24.74
N SER A 612 -32.35 11.07 -24.75
CA SER A 612 -32.65 10.29 -23.53
C SER A 612 -31.42 9.60 -22.93
N LYS A 613 -30.43 9.31 -23.77
CA LYS A 613 -29.16 8.66 -23.41
C LYS A 613 -28.05 9.66 -23.08
N GLY A 614 -28.31 10.96 -23.21
CA GLY A 614 -27.30 11.99 -23.02
C GLY A 614 -26.29 12.09 -24.16
N PHE A 615 -26.69 11.73 -25.37
CA PHE A 615 -25.90 11.97 -26.57
C PHE A 615 -26.47 13.20 -27.29
N GLY A 616 -25.62 14.18 -27.59
CA GLY A 616 -25.95 15.31 -28.46
C GLY A 616 -25.31 15.18 -29.83
N ILE A 617 -25.67 16.11 -30.72
CA ILE A 617 -25.16 16.16 -32.08
C ILE A 617 -24.44 17.50 -32.23
N LYS A 618 -23.14 17.44 -32.56
CA LYS A 618 -22.33 18.61 -32.89
C LYS A 618 -22.03 18.62 -34.39
N LYS A 619 -22.04 19.81 -35.00
CA LYS A 619 -21.50 20.01 -36.35
C LYS A 619 -19.98 20.13 -36.26
N SER A 620 -19.24 19.27 -36.95
CA SER A 620 -17.78 19.45 -37.10
C SER A 620 -17.48 20.63 -38.05
N LYS A 621 -16.25 21.15 -38.00
CA LYS A 621 -15.76 22.20 -38.94
C LYS A 621 -15.81 21.76 -40.41
N ASP A 622 -15.85 20.45 -40.66
CA ASP A 622 -15.92 19.85 -42.00
C ASP A 622 -17.37 19.57 -42.44
N GLY A 623 -18.37 20.05 -41.70
CA GLY A 623 -19.79 19.89 -42.03
C GLY A 623 -20.39 18.52 -41.71
N VAL A 624 -19.66 17.64 -41.01
CA VAL A 624 -20.14 16.32 -40.63
C VAL A 624 -20.77 16.38 -39.23
N ASP A 625 -22.03 15.95 -39.12
CA ASP A 625 -22.69 15.76 -37.83
C ASP A 625 -22.06 14.58 -37.07
N VAL A 626 -21.48 14.88 -35.90
CA VAL A 626 -20.92 13.89 -34.97
C VAL A 626 -21.86 13.76 -33.79
N VAL A 627 -22.28 12.52 -33.50
CA VAL A 627 -22.94 12.20 -32.22
C VAL A 627 -21.85 12.22 -31.15
N ASP A 628 -22.04 12.95 -30.06
CA ASP A 628 -21.09 13.11 -28.96
C ASP A 628 -21.85 12.99 -27.64
N VAL A 629 -21.20 12.65 -26.52
CA VAL A 629 -21.88 12.75 -25.22
C VAL A 629 -22.09 14.22 -24.90
N VAL A 630 -23.34 14.57 -24.67
CA VAL A 630 -23.67 15.81 -23.96
C VAL A 630 -23.92 15.39 -22.53
N ASP A 631 -23.01 15.77 -21.65
CA ASP A 631 -23.23 15.61 -20.23
C ASP A 631 -24.57 16.28 -19.89
N VAL A 632 -25.62 15.48 -19.64
CA VAL A 632 -26.97 15.98 -19.34
C VAL A 632 -26.97 16.65 -17.97
N GLY A 633 -26.04 16.25 -17.10
CA GLY A 633 -25.73 16.91 -15.85
C GLY A 633 -25.11 18.26 -16.09
N GLU A 634 -24.16 18.39 -17.03
CA GLU A 634 -23.55 19.66 -17.43
C GLU A 634 -24.54 20.53 -18.19
N ALA A 635 -25.33 20.06 -19.15
CA ALA A 635 -26.34 20.87 -19.85
C ALA A 635 -27.50 21.33 -18.94
N LYS A 636 -27.91 20.52 -17.94
CA LYS A 636 -28.83 20.97 -16.88
C LYS A 636 -28.13 21.88 -15.88
N ARG A 637 -26.89 21.61 -15.49
CA ARG A 637 -26.08 22.49 -14.61
C ARG A 637 -25.74 23.78 -15.29
N GLN A 638 -25.55 23.82 -16.60
CA GLN A 638 -25.15 24.96 -17.42
C GLN A 638 -26.38 25.75 -17.81
N LYS A 639 -27.55 25.13 -18.06
CA LYS A 639 -28.83 25.86 -18.03
C LYS A 639 -29.17 26.40 -16.64
N ASN A 640 -28.90 25.64 -15.59
CA ASN A 640 -29.13 26.09 -14.22
C ASN A 640 -28.12 27.17 -13.82
N LEU A 641 -26.85 27.09 -14.21
CA LEU A 641 -25.78 28.05 -13.98
C LEU A 641 -25.97 29.29 -14.86
N GLU A 642 -26.44 29.17 -16.10
CA GLU A 642 -26.78 30.33 -16.94
C GLU A 642 -28.02 31.06 -16.40
N ASN A 643 -29.03 30.34 -15.91
CA ASN A 643 -30.20 30.93 -15.27
C ASN A 643 -29.86 31.49 -13.87
N PHE A 644 -28.98 30.83 -13.13
CA PHE A 644 -28.52 31.26 -11.80
C PHE A 644 -27.57 32.46 -11.94
N SER A 645 -26.62 32.43 -12.89
CA SER A 645 -25.69 33.51 -13.23
C SER A 645 -26.41 34.75 -13.74
N LYS A 646 -27.47 34.63 -14.56
CA LYS A 646 -28.23 35.80 -15.02
C LYS A 646 -29.02 36.47 -13.89
N ASN A 647 -29.65 35.69 -13.01
CA ASN A 647 -30.39 36.25 -11.87
C ASN A 647 -29.44 36.84 -10.81
N ASP A 648 -28.35 36.13 -10.49
CA ASP A 648 -27.30 36.56 -9.56
C ASP A 648 -26.55 37.79 -10.08
N PHE A 649 -26.25 37.85 -11.39
CA PHE A 649 -25.64 39.03 -12.01
C PHE A 649 -26.54 40.26 -11.87
N LYS A 650 -27.84 40.11 -12.15
CA LYS A 650 -28.82 41.20 -12.02
C LYS A 650 -29.01 41.62 -10.57
N GLU A 651 -28.99 40.68 -9.62
CA GLU A 651 -29.09 40.96 -8.19
C GLU A 651 -27.86 41.68 -7.65
N ARG A 652 -26.65 41.29 -8.10
CA ARG A 652 -25.38 41.83 -7.64
C ARG A 652 -25.04 43.20 -8.26
N TYR A 653 -25.31 43.40 -9.55
CA TYR A 653 -24.91 44.61 -10.27
C TYR A 653 -26.10 45.49 -10.70
N GLY A 654 -27.35 45.06 -10.50
CA GLY A 654 -28.53 45.84 -10.87
C GLY A 654 -28.67 46.07 -12.38
N ARG A 655 -27.98 45.27 -13.21
CA ARG A 655 -27.91 45.40 -14.67
C ARG A 655 -28.14 44.06 -15.35
N ASP A 656 -28.60 44.11 -16.60
CA ASP A 656 -28.94 42.93 -17.37
C ASP A 656 -27.73 42.32 -18.11
N SER A 657 -26.63 43.07 -18.27
CA SER A 657 -25.42 42.57 -18.91
C SER A 657 -24.11 43.15 -18.35
N PRO A 658 -22.98 42.42 -18.45
CA PRO A 658 -21.64 42.94 -18.14
C PRO A 658 -21.31 44.23 -18.88
N LYS A 659 -21.79 44.37 -20.12
CA LYS A 659 -21.57 45.56 -20.94
C LYS A 659 -22.14 46.82 -20.31
N ASP A 660 -23.32 46.72 -19.70
CA ASP A 660 -23.97 47.87 -19.06
C ASP A 660 -23.19 48.31 -17.81
N VAL A 661 -22.67 47.35 -17.04
CA VAL A 661 -21.82 47.61 -15.87
C VAL A 661 -20.52 48.28 -16.29
N VAL A 662 -19.83 47.76 -17.32
CA VAL A 662 -18.60 48.36 -17.85
C VAL A 662 -18.85 49.77 -18.36
N TYR A 663 -19.92 49.97 -19.14
CA TYR A 663 -20.25 51.28 -19.71
C TYR A 663 -20.57 52.32 -18.63
N GLU A 664 -21.36 51.95 -17.62
CA GLU A 664 -21.68 52.82 -16.49
C GLU A 664 -20.46 53.10 -15.60
N TYR A 665 -19.60 52.10 -15.39
CA TYR A 665 -18.37 52.28 -14.60
C TYR A 665 -17.43 53.30 -15.25
N ILE A 666 -17.26 53.23 -16.58
CA ILE A 666 -16.46 54.19 -17.36
C ILE A 666 -17.07 55.59 -17.27
N LEU A 667 -18.39 55.73 -17.40
CA LEU A 667 -19.07 57.02 -17.28
C LEU A 667 -18.91 57.67 -15.90
N ASN A 668 -18.87 56.86 -14.83
CA ASN A 668 -18.76 57.34 -13.46
C ASN A 668 -17.29 57.61 -13.03
N HIS A 669 -16.30 57.16 -13.80
CA HIS A 669 -14.88 57.33 -13.51
C HIS A 669 -14.07 57.77 -14.74
N PRO A 670 -14.43 58.90 -15.38
CA PRO A 670 -13.76 59.38 -16.60
C PRO A 670 -12.27 59.71 -16.40
N GLU A 671 -11.82 59.88 -15.16
CA GLU A 671 -10.43 60.16 -14.79
C GLU A 671 -9.50 58.94 -14.79
N LYS A 672 -10.04 57.71 -14.84
CA LYS A 672 -9.25 56.47 -14.78
C LYS A 672 -8.88 55.97 -16.17
N ASP A 673 -7.65 55.49 -16.35
CA ASP A 673 -7.25 54.82 -17.59
C ASP A 673 -7.85 53.41 -17.73
N LYS A 674 -7.82 52.87 -18.95
CA LYS A 674 -8.36 51.54 -19.29
C LYS A 674 -7.85 50.43 -18.38
N ILE A 675 -6.55 50.45 -18.03
CA ILE A 675 -5.90 49.40 -17.23
C ILE A 675 -6.47 49.41 -15.80
N LYS A 676 -6.62 50.60 -15.20
CA LYS A 676 -7.24 50.75 -13.87
C LYS A 676 -8.70 50.34 -13.89
N ILE A 677 -9.45 50.70 -14.93
CA ILE A 677 -10.85 50.31 -15.08
C ILE A 677 -10.99 48.78 -15.19
N THR A 678 -10.18 48.12 -16.02
CA THR A 678 -10.16 46.65 -16.09
C THR A 678 -9.89 46.05 -14.71
N ASN A 679 -8.84 46.52 -14.02
CA ASN A 679 -8.48 45.98 -12.70
C ASN A 679 -9.60 46.16 -11.66
N ASP A 680 -10.25 47.33 -11.63
CA ASP A 680 -11.35 47.58 -10.71
C ASP A 680 -12.56 46.66 -11.00
N LEU A 681 -12.87 46.43 -12.28
CA LEU A 681 -13.94 45.51 -12.70
C LEU A 681 -13.62 44.05 -12.37
N VAL A 682 -12.35 43.65 -12.45
CA VAL A 682 -11.88 42.34 -11.98
C VAL A 682 -12.10 42.22 -10.47
N VAL A 683 -11.72 43.23 -9.69
CA VAL A 683 -11.90 43.26 -8.23
C VAL A 683 -13.38 43.24 -7.83
N MET A 684 -14.24 43.94 -8.58
CA MET A 684 -15.69 43.90 -8.39
C MET A 684 -16.29 42.50 -8.63
N GLY A 685 -15.54 41.62 -9.29
CA GLY A 685 -15.88 40.23 -9.55
C GLY A 685 -16.61 40.02 -10.88
N LEU A 686 -16.41 40.92 -11.87
CA LEU A 686 -17.03 40.76 -13.20
C LEU A 686 -16.48 39.53 -13.93
N THR A 687 -15.25 39.11 -13.62
CA THR A 687 -14.61 37.90 -14.16
C THR A 687 -15.28 36.59 -13.75
N ASN A 688 -16.22 36.62 -12.79
CA ASN A 688 -17.10 35.50 -12.48
C ASN A 688 -18.17 35.26 -13.57
N TYR A 689 -18.40 36.24 -14.46
CA TYR A 689 -19.49 36.24 -15.45
C TYR A 689 -19.01 36.46 -16.89
N ILE A 690 -17.80 36.99 -17.10
CA ILE A 690 -17.16 37.18 -18.41
C ILE A 690 -15.68 36.79 -18.32
N SER A 691 -15.12 36.20 -19.38
CA SER A 691 -13.69 35.83 -19.37
C SER A 691 -12.81 37.09 -19.27
N PRO A 692 -11.59 37.02 -18.68
CA PRO A 692 -10.69 38.18 -18.62
C PRO A 692 -10.38 38.78 -20.00
N VAL A 693 -10.24 37.94 -21.03
CA VAL A 693 -9.97 38.37 -22.41
C VAL A 693 -11.17 39.13 -23.00
N ASP A 694 -12.38 38.66 -22.73
CA ASP A 694 -13.60 39.32 -23.22
C ASP A 694 -13.91 40.59 -22.41
N LEU A 695 -13.50 40.65 -21.13
CA LEU A 695 -13.60 41.85 -20.30
C LEU A 695 -12.74 42.99 -20.87
N ASP A 696 -11.49 42.71 -21.22
CA ASP A 696 -10.59 43.71 -21.83
C ASP A 696 -11.16 44.26 -23.14
N ARG A 697 -11.64 43.37 -24.02
CA ARG A 697 -12.31 43.78 -25.27
C ARG A 697 -13.53 44.64 -25.01
N LEU A 698 -14.31 44.31 -23.99
CA LEU A 698 -15.53 45.03 -23.64
C LEU A 698 -15.23 46.42 -23.06
N VAL A 699 -14.15 46.54 -22.26
CA VAL A 699 -13.63 47.82 -21.76
C VAL A 699 -13.18 48.69 -22.94
N ASP A 700 -12.44 48.13 -23.89
CA ASP A 700 -12.01 48.85 -25.10
C ASP A 700 -13.20 49.37 -25.92
N ASP A 701 -14.18 48.51 -26.19
CA ASP A 701 -15.38 48.85 -26.96
C ASP A 701 -16.22 49.93 -26.27
N CYS A 702 -16.38 49.85 -24.95
CA CYS A 702 -17.16 50.82 -24.18
C CYS A 702 -16.43 52.15 -24.03
N TRP A 703 -15.12 52.12 -23.78
CA TRP A 703 -14.26 53.29 -23.67
C TRP A 703 -14.29 54.15 -24.93
N ASN A 704 -14.09 53.52 -26.10
CA ASN A 704 -14.14 54.22 -27.37
C ASN A 704 -15.50 54.88 -27.59
N LYS A 705 -16.60 54.21 -27.23
CA LYS A 705 -17.96 54.75 -27.36
C LYS A 705 -18.27 55.91 -26.41
N VAL A 706 -17.71 55.90 -25.20
CA VAL A 706 -17.89 57.01 -24.24
C VAL A 706 -17.16 58.25 -24.75
N HIS A 707 -15.90 58.12 -25.19
CA HIS A 707 -15.11 59.26 -25.65
C HIS A 707 -15.44 59.72 -27.08
N GLU A 708 -15.99 58.88 -27.96
CA GLU A 708 -16.60 59.34 -29.22
C GLU A 708 -17.85 60.22 -28.97
N LYS A 709 -18.61 59.94 -27.91
CA LYS A 709 -19.76 60.76 -27.49
C LYS A 709 -19.36 62.09 -26.86
N GLU A 710 -18.24 62.15 -26.15
CA GLU A 710 -17.70 63.41 -25.61
C GLU A 710 -17.11 64.30 -26.71
N ASN A 711 -16.40 63.71 -27.67
CA ASN A 711 -15.86 64.45 -28.83
C ASN A 711 -16.97 64.99 -29.75
N SER A 712 -18.09 64.29 -29.88
CA SER A 712 -19.26 64.80 -30.63
C SER A 712 -20.08 65.85 -29.88
N ARG A 713 -19.98 65.94 -28.54
CA ARG A 713 -20.58 67.03 -27.74
C ARG A 713 -19.73 68.29 -27.72
N LEU A 714 -18.40 68.17 -27.79
CA LEU A 714 -17.47 69.31 -27.83
C LEU A 714 -17.30 69.92 -29.23
N GLY A 715 -17.70 69.20 -30.30
CA GLY A 715 -17.68 69.69 -31.68
C GLY A 715 -18.91 70.50 -32.11
N GLY A 716 -19.82 70.85 -31.18
CA GLY A 716 -21.04 71.62 -31.43
C GLY A 716 -20.95 73.12 -31.12
N ASP A 717 -19.85 73.58 -30.51
CA ASP A 717 -19.55 74.99 -30.23
C ASP A 717 -18.19 75.38 -30.85
N ALA A 718 -18.08 75.24 -32.17
CA ALA A 718 -16.98 75.78 -32.98
C ALA A 718 -17.52 76.51 -34.22
#